data_AF-F7PGQ2-F1
#
_entry.id   AF-F7PGQ2-F1
#
_cell.length_a   1.000
_cell.length_b   1.000
_cell.length_c   1.000
_cell.angle_alpha   90.00
_cell.angle_beta   90.00
_cell.angle_gamma   90.00
#
_symmetry.space_group_name_H-M   'P 1'
#
loop_
_entity.id
_entity.type
_entity.pdbx_description
1 polymer ?
#
loop_
_entity_poly.entity_id
_entity_poly.type
_entity_poly.pdbx_seq_one_letter_code
_entity_poly.pdbx_strand_id
1 'polypeptide(L)'
;MSEQSFTDEEGVPDTVAIESKLPLNAIDIESQKDMESGRYHSLRSLHKWFAARPTPAVRLAVLASVYPGEIDSDELLRLMKIGPKELDSGLAEFVENKFTEEKGSGTLDDHYGYPNPNTQSPTKAEIEKLQGTLREAWGGELPTILDPTAGRGIIPFEAIRYGLPAKANELNPVPSLILKAGLEYAPKVGSLDPDIREWRDKIHETAKENIEPYYPTEEPDRQILNSALTYIIQCDSCGGEIPLVSKWWLNKDSDGGDVTVPVYEDGAVRYTYSRAESSPDGFDPDEGPLRGESAECPYCGVINQQESVQQKIKSQDFEFSIYGVNYETATGERKYRAGNELDEQGMAKAAERVESDFDLLTFLSEPVDVSSRISDPSSYGMEEWRDIFTPRQLVVQYEFYKSFEQFKPEIRSEYDDETANALLTVLTLSASRSMNYNTRLNQWRDLFGYGSHLFTDNNLILKKMSVDNNLSAPRRGYRKHSDHVIDSYETLVSYVTDMEPADVLSSDAADLTSHWEPGSVDAAIVDPPYYSSIMYAELSDVFYVIQKEYLEDVHPEIYGSNLTDKDNEAVANPYRFEEIADDEQSKDDLADQHYESKMEEIFAEVQELLSPGGVMTVMFTHREMDAWDTLTSALISAGFTITATHPIKTEMSDRIGVQGKASADSSIFLVARKEEAQSPSRTLWEEVQDDIRQAARDQAEEILDSGYNISKTDTAIAAYGPTLQKYAEEYPVVNKKGEEIRPREALSQAREAVTGVLAERFLKTDGIEQIDSLSRWYILSWLIYENDTIPYDEARQLGVAANVDIDNIKRSTKIWGKSGKDIQLKDHTDRVQDIVMLKSDSADNPSSRKYPVNPTDTRFTYNIDAVHSAIHVYEREGARAAWQWLSDRNLKSNREFEVTVTALLEVLPAESDMRETLVNLVSGETGDYLDINLSHIDMTKEGQTELSDHQ
;
A
#
# COMPACT_ATOMS: atom_id res chain seq x y z
N MET A 1 -19.51 -36.47 32.87
CA MET A 1 -18.74 -36.06 31.69
C MET A 1 -19.54 -36.55 30.51
N SER A 2 -20.46 -35.72 30.03
CA SER A 2 -21.21 -35.95 28.81
C SER A 2 -20.29 -35.59 27.65
N GLU A 3 -20.10 -36.52 26.72
CA GLU A 3 -19.56 -36.23 25.38
C GLU A 3 -20.49 -35.18 24.76
N GLN A 4 -20.03 -33.93 24.68
CA GLN A 4 -20.63 -32.94 23.78
C GLN A 4 -20.12 -33.27 22.39
N SER A 5 -21.04 -33.64 21.49
CA SER A 5 -20.78 -33.69 20.05
C SER A 5 -20.40 -32.29 19.61
N PHE A 6 -19.23 -32.12 19.00
CA PHE A 6 -18.78 -30.85 18.41
C PHE A 6 -19.14 -30.72 16.92
N THR A 7 -19.85 -31.72 16.38
CA THR A 7 -20.16 -31.82 14.95
C THR A 7 -21.65 -32.01 14.75
N ASP A 8 -22.15 -31.44 13.65
CA ASP A 8 -23.47 -31.70 13.11
C ASP A 8 -23.56 -33.10 12.45
N GLU A 9 -24.71 -33.42 11.83
CA GLU A 9 -24.88 -34.70 11.12
C GLU A 9 -23.98 -34.83 9.86
N GLU A 10 -23.37 -33.73 9.39
CA GLU A 10 -22.58 -33.66 8.16
C GLU A 10 -21.06 -33.68 8.41
N GLY A 11 -20.62 -33.56 9.67
CA GLY A 11 -19.22 -33.70 10.06
C GLY A 11 -18.43 -32.40 10.00
N VAL A 12 -19.12 -31.25 10.07
CA VAL A 12 -18.53 -29.92 10.12
C VAL A 12 -18.67 -29.32 11.53
N PRO A 13 -17.69 -28.57 12.03
CA PRO A 13 -17.80 -27.94 13.35
C PRO A 13 -18.90 -26.87 13.38
N ASP A 14 -19.78 -26.95 14.39
CA ASP A 14 -20.85 -25.96 14.65
C ASP A 14 -20.30 -24.53 14.74
N THR A 15 -19.11 -24.38 15.35
CA THR A 15 -18.36 -23.12 15.44
C THR A 15 -16.87 -23.38 15.24
N VAL A 16 -16.14 -22.37 14.77
CA VAL A 16 -14.67 -22.38 14.66
C VAL A 16 -14.06 -21.20 15.41
N ALA A 17 -12.77 -21.29 15.73
CA ALA A 17 -12.09 -20.33 16.60
C ALA A 17 -12.11 -18.90 16.07
N ILE A 18 -12.10 -18.71 14.74
CA ILE A 18 -12.19 -17.38 14.12
C ILE A 18 -13.55 -16.70 14.42
N GLU A 19 -14.55 -17.43 14.90
CA GLU A 19 -15.85 -16.87 15.30
C GLU A 19 -15.90 -16.50 16.80
N SER A 20 -14.79 -16.69 17.52
CA SER A 20 -14.67 -16.45 18.95
C SER A 20 -13.75 -15.26 19.28
N LYS A 21 -13.53 -14.97 20.57
CA LYS A 21 -12.59 -13.92 20.98
C LYS A 21 -11.14 -14.37 20.72
N LEU A 22 -10.36 -13.50 20.07
CA LEU A 22 -8.98 -13.77 19.66
C LEU A 22 -8.00 -12.81 20.36
N PRO A 23 -6.72 -13.19 20.57
CA PRO A 23 -5.70 -12.32 21.17
C PRO A 23 -5.14 -11.31 20.16
N LEU A 24 -6.01 -10.44 19.64
CA LEU A 24 -5.71 -9.53 18.52
C LEU A 24 -4.53 -8.59 18.82
N ASN A 25 -4.44 -8.03 20.03
CA ASN A 25 -3.36 -7.12 20.43
C ASN A 25 -1.97 -7.73 20.22
N ALA A 26 -1.74 -8.95 20.71
CA ALA A 26 -0.47 -9.64 20.57
C ALA A 26 -0.14 -9.96 19.09
N ILE A 27 -1.16 -10.29 18.31
CA ILE A 27 -1.04 -10.60 16.87
C ILE A 27 -0.74 -9.34 16.06
N ASP A 28 -1.32 -8.20 16.45
CA ASP A 28 -1.09 -6.90 15.83
C ASP A 28 0.31 -6.39 16.10
N ILE A 29 0.80 -6.58 17.33
CA ILE A 29 2.20 -6.30 17.69
C ILE A 29 3.17 -7.15 16.84
N GLU A 30 2.86 -8.43 16.61
CA GLU A 30 3.65 -9.28 15.70
C GLU A 30 3.53 -8.89 14.23
N SER A 31 2.35 -8.48 13.81
CA SER A 31 2.12 -8.01 12.44
C SER A 31 2.91 -6.73 12.16
N GLN A 32 2.98 -5.80 13.11
CA GLN A 32 3.85 -4.63 13.05
C GLN A 32 5.34 -5.02 12.96
N LYS A 33 5.77 -6.00 13.76
CA LYS A 33 7.15 -6.54 13.70
C LYS A 33 7.47 -7.20 12.35
N ASP A 34 6.54 -7.93 11.72
CA ASP A 34 6.72 -8.57 10.40
C ASP A 34 7.07 -7.55 9.30
N MET A 35 6.56 -6.32 9.46
CA MET A 35 6.78 -5.23 8.51
C MET A 35 8.16 -4.56 8.64
N GLU A 36 8.90 -4.81 9.72
CA GLU A 36 10.27 -4.32 9.85
C GLU A 36 11.22 -4.99 8.84
N SER A 37 12.17 -4.19 8.34
CA SER A 37 13.15 -4.66 7.34
C SER A 37 13.94 -5.88 7.84
N GLY A 38 13.85 -6.98 7.10
CA GLY A 38 14.58 -8.23 7.38
C GLY A 38 13.79 -9.28 8.15
N ARG A 39 12.52 -9.00 8.53
CA ARG A 39 11.63 -9.96 9.22
C ARG A 39 10.52 -10.54 8.35
N TYR A 40 10.36 -10.00 7.15
CA TYR A 40 9.33 -10.37 6.19
C TYR A 40 9.42 -11.84 5.74
N HIS A 41 8.27 -12.41 5.35
CA HIS A 41 8.18 -13.78 4.83
C HIS A 41 9.08 -14.01 3.59
N SER A 42 9.74 -15.17 3.50
CA SER A 42 10.69 -15.47 2.41
C SER A 42 10.05 -15.49 1.01
N LEU A 43 8.74 -15.74 0.88
CA LEU A 43 8.01 -15.58 -0.39
C LEU A 43 8.11 -14.14 -0.94
N ARG A 44 8.22 -13.12 -0.08
CA ARG A 44 8.39 -11.72 -0.50
C ARG A 44 9.73 -11.49 -1.22
N SER A 45 10.69 -12.38 -0.99
CA SER A 45 12.06 -12.30 -1.51
C SER A 45 12.28 -13.05 -2.82
N LEU A 46 11.41 -14.02 -3.17
CA LEU A 46 11.48 -14.72 -4.46
C LEU A 46 11.33 -13.75 -5.63
N HIS A 47 10.30 -12.92 -5.61
CA HIS A 47 10.08 -11.89 -6.63
C HIS A 47 9.27 -10.72 -6.08
N LYS A 48 9.22 -9.58 -6.79
CA LYS A 48 8.27 -8.51 -6.43
C LYS A 48 6.86 -8.91 -6.88
N TRP A 49 5.91 -8.75 -5.95
CA TRP A 49 4.46 -8.74 -6.15
C TRP A 49 3.85 -7.74 -5.16
N PHE A 50 2.75 -7.10 -5.53
CA PHE A 50 2.19 -6.00 -4.76
C PHE A 50 1.43 -6.51 -3.53
N ALA A 51 1.25 -5.63 -2.53
CA ALA A 51 0.42 -5.81 -1.32
C ALA A 51 0.46 -7.20 -0.66
N ALA A 52 1.32 -7.39 0.35
CA ALA A 52 1.40 -8.64 1.09
C ALA A 52 0.89 -8.43 2.52
N ARG A 53 -0.09 -9.23 2.96
CA ARG A 53 -0.52 -9.25 4.36
C ARG A 53 0.61 -9.71 5.29
N PRO A 54 0.69 -9.21 6.54
CA PRO A 54 1.62 -9.73 7.52
C PRO A 54 1.38 -11.20 7.82
N THR A 55 2.46 -11.96 7.91
CA THR A 55 2.40 -13.41 8.16
C THR A 55 1.62 -13.78 9.42
N PRO A 56 1.73 -13.06 10.56
CA PRO A 56 0.98 -13.39 11.77
C PRO A 56 -0.54 -13.30 11.58
N ALA A 57 -1.02 -12.27 10.89
CA ALA A 57 -2.44 -12.12 10.54
C ALA A 57 -2.93 -13.25 9.61
N VAL A 58 -2.12 -13.60 8.60
CA VAL A 58 -2.43 -14.74 7.71
C VAL A 58 -2.49 -16.06 8.46
N ARG A 59 -1.52 -16.31 9.34
CA ARG A 59 -1.46 -17.52 10.17
C ARG A 59 -2.65 -17.61 11.12
N LEU A 60 -3.10 -16.48 11.67
CA LEU A 60 -4.34 -16.42 12.45
C LEU A 60 -5.53 -16.88 11.61
N ALA A 61 -5.72 -16.31 10.42
CA ALA A 61 -6.81 -16.68 9.53
C ALA A 61 -6.79 -18.18 9.19
N VAL A 62 -5.62 -18.73 8.87
CA VAL A 62 -5.45 -20.15 8.56
C VAL A 62 -5.84 -21.04 9.74
N LEU A 63 -5.23 -20.81 10.91
CA LEU A 63 -5.43 -21.71 12.05
C LEU A 63 -6.82 -21.54 12.68
N ALA A 64 -7.30 -20.32 12.84
CA ALA A 64 -8.55 -20.06 13.53
C ALA A 64 -9.78 -20.39 12.67
N SER A 65 -9.68 -20.35 11.33
CA SER A 65 -10.81 -20.71 10.46
C SER A 65 -11.11 -22.21 10.45
N VAL A 66 -10.17 -23.06 10.91
CA VAL A 66 -10.35 -24.52 10.95
C VAL A 66 -10.36 -25.12 12.35
N TYR A 67 -9.84 -24.40 13.36
CA TYR A 67 -9.84 -24.93 14.73
C TYR A 67 -11.26 -24.96 15.29
N PRO A 68 -11.75 -26.10 15.79
CA PRO A 68 -13.14 -26.24 16.23
C PRO A 68 -13.41 -25.51 17.55
N GLY A 69 -14.57 -24.88 17.66
CA GLY A 69 -15.02 -24.19 18.86
C GLY A 69 -14.15 -23.00 19.24
N GLU A 70 -14.08 -22.71 20.54
CA GLU A 70 -13.20 -21.67 21.07
C GLU A 70 -11.78 -22.22 21.33
N ILE A 71 -10.77 -21.36 21.19
CA ILE A 71 -9.38 -21.67 21.52
C ILE A 71 -8.87 -20.74 22.61
N ASP A 72 -8.14 -21.28 23.58
CA ASP A 72 -7.43 -20.47 24.56
C ASP A 72 -6.38 -19.58 23.86
N SER A 73 -6.31 -18.31 24.26
CA SER A 73 -5.42 -17.32 23.65
C SER A 73 -3.95 -17.75 23.67
N ASP A 74 -3.48 -18.33 24.78
CA ASP A 74 -2.09 -18.78 24.87
C ASP A 74 -1.86 -20.06 24.06
N GLU A 75 -2.85 -20.94 23.93
CA GLU A 75 -2.75 -22.11 23.02
C GLU A 75 -2.66 -21.65 21.55
N LEU A 76 -3.48 -20.69 21.13
CA LEU A 76 -3.43 -20.13 19.78
C LEU A 76 -2.08 -19.46 19.50
N LEU A 77 -1.60 -18.59 20.40
CA LEU A 77 -0.30 -17.92 20.25
C LEU A 77 0.86 -18.93 20.15
N ARG A 78 0.81 -20.04 20.91
CA ARG A 78 1.81 -21.12 20.77
C ARG A 78 1.74 -21.84 19.44
N LEU A 79 0.53 -22.15 18.95
CA LEU A 79 0.37 -22.70 17.60
C LEU A 79 0.98 -21.75 16.58
N MET A 80 0.79 -20.44 16.77
CA MET A 80 1.34 -19.38 15.93
C MET A 80 2.84 -19.11 16.11
N LYS A 81 3.52 -19.80 17.04
CA LYS A 81 4.94 -19.60 17.40
C LYS A 81 5.25 -18.20 17.96
N ILE A 82 4.29 -17.60 18.65
CA ILE A 82 4.41 -16.31 19.31
C ILE A 82 4.68 -16.52 20.80
N GLY A 83 5.73 -15.87 21.30
CA GLY A 83 6.10 -15.85 22.71
C GLY A 83 7.17 -16.88 23.14
N PRO A 84 7.72 -16.75 24.36
CA PRO A 84 8.78 -17.63 24.87
C PRO A 84 8.29 -19.07 25.09
N LYS A 85 9.13 -20.05 24.78
CA LYS A 85 8.78 -21.49 24.91
C LYS A 85 8.60 -21.93 26.37
N GLU A 86 9.24 -21.23 27.29
CA GLU A 86 9.25 -21.54 28.72
C GLU A 86 8.04 -20.95 29.48
N LEU A 87 7.22 -20.12 28.81
CA LEU A 87 6.09 -19.45 29.45
C LEU A 87 4.78 -20.24 29.23
N ASP A 88 4.27 -20.80 30.33
CA ASP A 88 3.07 -21.66 30.34
C ASP A 88 1.74 -20.88 30.36
N SER A 89 1.74 -19.58 30.66
CA SER A 89 0.55 -18.73 30.60
C SER A 89 0.90 -17.24 30.56
N GLY A 90 0.01 -16.40 30.03
CA GLY A 90 0.18 -14.95 29.92
C GLY A 90 1.06 -14.55 28.74
N LEU A 91 0.99 -15.27 27.61
CA LEU A 91 1.77 -14.94 26.42
C LEU A 91 1.31 -13.62 25.80
N ALA A 92 0.00 -13.38 25.75
CA ALA A 92 -0.54 -12.12 25.26
C ALA A 92 -0.02 -10.92 26.09
N GLU A 93 -0.18 -10.99 27.41
CA GLU A 93 0.31 -9.97 28.34
C GLU A 93 1.83 -9.79 28.26
N PHE A 94 2.59 -10.87 28.05
CA PHE A 94 4.04 -10.79 27.85
C PHE A 94 4.41 -10.00 26.59
N VAL A 95 3.76 -10.27 25.46
CA VAL A 95 4.01 -9.57 24.19
C VAL A 95 3.65 -8.09 24.31
N GLU A 96 2.50 -7.78 24.93
CA GLU A 96 2.01 -6.42 25.15
C GLU A 96 2.95 -5.63 26.07
N ASN A 97 3.32 -6.19 27.21
CA ASN A 97 4.27 -5.56 28.12
C ASN A 97 5.60 -5.26 27.42
N LYS A 98 6.12 -6.23 26.64
CA LYS A 98 7.37 -6.04 25.88
C LYS A 98 7.29 -4.96 24.80
N PHE A 99 6.12 -4.75 24.21
CA PHE A 99 5.93 -3.70 23.23
C PHE A 99 6.05 -2.30 23.86
N THR A 100 5.62 -2.14 25.12
CA THR A 100 5.72 -0.87 25.86
C THR A 100 7.11 -0.60 26.47
N GLU A 101 7.97 -1.62 26.57
CA GLU A 101 9.33 -1.47 27.09
C GLU A 101 10.25 -0.79 26.07
N GLU A 102 11.06 0.19 26.52
CA GLU A 102 12.13 0.75 25.68
C GLU A 102 13.09 -0.36 25.21
N LYS A 103 13.23 -0.48 23.88
CA LYS A 103 14.16 -1.42 23.27
C LYS A 103 15.60 -1.03 23.60
N GLY A 104 16.31 -1.92 24.28
CA GLY A 104 17.75 -1.77 24.53
C GLY A 104 18.60 -1.95 23.27
N SER A 105 19.93 -1.97 23.44
CA SER A 105 20.86 -2.31 22.36
C SER A 105 20.76 -3.81 22.02
N GLY A 106 20.06 -4.17 20.95
CA GLY A 106 19.91 -5.56 20.50
C GLY A 106 18.99 -5.70 19.31
N THR A 107 18.84 -6.93 18.82
CA THR A 107 17.81 -7.24 17.81
C THR A 107 16.42 -7.22 18.46
N LEU A 108 15.35 -7.21 17.65
CA LEU A 108 14.01 -7.40 18.19
C LEU A 108 13.86 -8.77 18.89
N ASP A 109 14.48 -9.81 18.35
CA ASP A 109 14.41 -11.15 18.95
C ASP A 109 15.06 -11.16 20.34
N ASP A 110 16.16 -10.41 20.54
CA ASP A 110 16.80 -10.25 21.86
C ASP A 110 15.89 -9.52 22.85
N HIS A 111 15.16 -8.49 22.38
CA HIS A 111 14.24 -7.70 23.21
C HIS A 111 13.06 -8.52 23.73
N TYR A 112 12.44 -9.28 22.83
CA TYR A 112 11.28 -10.12 23.12
C TYR A 112 11.65 -11.47 23.74
N GLY A 113 12.89 -11.95 23.58
CA GLY A 113 13.36 -13.21 24.16
C GLY A 113 12.87 -14.47 23.42
N TYR A 114 12.38 -14.32 22.18
CA TYR A 114 12.02 -15.43 21.29
C TYR A 114 12.29 -15.03 19.82
N PRO A 115 12.56 -16.01 18.93
CA PRO A 115 12.87 -15.73 17.53
C PRO A 115 11.64 -15.25 16.75
N ASN A 116 11.87 -14.57 15.63
CA ASN A 116 10.82 -14.20 14.67
C ASN A 116 9.88 -15.39 14.37
N PRO A 117 8.56 -15.30 14.68
CA PRO A 117 7.59 -16.37 14.45
C PRO A 117 7.55 -16.88 13.00
N ASN A 118 7.89 -16.03 12.02
CA ASN A 118 7.93 -16.41 10.60
C ASN A 118 9.01 -17.45 10.30
N THR A 119 10.08 -17.46 11.10
CA THR A 119 11.22 -18.37 10.94
C THR A 119 11.04 -19.70 11.68
N GLN A 120 9.95 -19.85 12.43
CA GLN A 120 9.70 -21.00 13.29
C GLN A 120 8.59 -21.88 12.69
N SER A 121 8.89 -23.15 12.42
CA SER A 121 7.87 -24.15 12.05
C SER A 121 7.45 -24.98 13.27
N PRO A 122 6.19 -25.45 13.32
CA PRO A 122 5.77 -26.44 14.31
C PRO A 122 6.57 -27.74 14.18
N THR A 123 6.83 -28.36 15.32
CA THR A 123 7.43 -29.70 15.37
C THR A 123 6.43 -30.72 14.84
N LYS A 124 6.92 -31.86 14.34
CA LYS A 124 6.07 -32.97 13.88
C LYS A 124 5.04 -33.40 14.92
N ALA A 125 5.39 -33.43 16.20
CA ALA A 125 4.47 -33.77 17.28
C ALA A 125 3.36 -32.73 17.49
N GLU A 126 3.67 -31.44 17.31
CA GLU A 126 2.67 -30.36 17.37
C GLU A 126 1.73 -30.42 16.17
N ILE A 127 2.25 -30.68 14.97
CA ILE A 127 1.46 -30.91 13.75
C ILE A 127 0.54 -32.12 13.95
N GLU A 128 1.06 -33.25 14.41
CA GLU A 128 0.26 -34.47 14.66
C GLU A 128 -0.84 -34.23 15.70
N LYS A 129 -0.56 -33.44 16.76
CA LYS A 129 -1.57 -33.04 17.75
C LYS A 129 -2.68 -32.20 17.10
N LEU A 130 -2.31 -31.14 16.39
CA LEU A 130 -3.25 -30.25 15.70
C LEU A 130 -4.12 -31.04 14.71
N GLN A 131 -3.48 -31.82 13.83
CA GLN A 131 -4.17 -32.68 12.86
C GLN A 131 -5.09 -33.71 13.52
N GLY A 132 -4.76 -34.22 14.70
CA GLY A 132 -5.62 -35.09 15.48
C GLY A 132 -6.93 -34.39 15.87
N THR A 133 -6.82 -33.19 16.44
CA THR A 133 -7.97 -32.34 16.79
C THR A 133 -8.82 -32.02 15.56
N LEU A 134 -8.16 -31.61 14.46
CA LEU A 134 -8.87 -31.25 13.23
C LEU A 134 -9.60 -32.44 12.62
N ARG A 135 -8.95 -33.62 12.51
CA ARG A 135 -9.64 -34.82 11.97
C ARG A 135 -10.83 -35.23 12.83
N GLU A 136 -10.75 -35.12 14.15
CA GLU A 136 -11.88 -35.44 15.02
C GLU A 136 -13.08 -34.51 14.78
N ALA A 137 -12.82 -33.23 14.49
CA ALA A 137 -13.86 -32.23 14.29
C ALA A 137 -14.38 -32.13 12.85
N TRP A 138 -13.56 -32.49 11.85
CA TRP A 138 -13.89 -32.40 10.41
C TRP A 138 -14.18 -33.78 9.80
N GLY A 139 -14.98 -34.60 10.48
CA GLY A 139 -15.51 -35.86 9.93
C GLY A 139 -14.47 -36.96 9.65
N GLY A 140 -13.25 -36.85 10.18
CA GLY A 140 -12.16 -37.82 10.03
C GLY A 140 -11.08 -37.45 9.02
N GLU A 141 -11.29 -36.40 8.22
CA GLU A 141 -10.33 -35.87 7.24
C GLU A 141 -9.74 -34.53 7.70
N LEU A 142 -8.67 -34.08 7.03
CA LEU A 142 -8.11 -32.75 7.32
C LEU A 142 -8.85 -31.70 6.51
N PRO A 143 -9.20 -30.56 7.11
CA PRO A 143 -9.89 -29.51 6.39
C PRO A 143 -9.00 -28.94 5.28
N THR A 144 -9.56 -28.81 4.08
CA THR A 144 -8.87 -28.24 2.92
C THR A 144 -9.02 -26.72 2.90
N ILE A 145 -7.88 -26.02 2.80
CA ILE A 145 -7.81 -24.56 2.70
C ILE A 145 -7.78 -24.14 1.24
N LEU A 146 -8.57 -23.14 0.86
CA LEU A 146 -8.52 -22.46 -0.44
C LEU A 146 -8.08 -21.01 -0.27
N ASP A 147 -7.18 -20.58 -1.15
CA ASP A 147 -6.95 -19.17 -1.45
C ASP A 147 -7.22 -18.93 -2.95
N PRO A 148 -8.34 -18.28 -3.33
CA PRO A 148 -8.73 -18.12 -4.73
C PRO A 148 -7.95 -17.01 -5.45
N THR A 149 -7.32 -16.10 -4.71
CA THR A 149 -6.60 -14.92 -5.21
C THR A 149 -5.25 -14.81 -4.51
N ALA A 150 -4.44 -15.87 -4.62
CA ALA A 150 -3.38 -16.14 -3.67
C ALA A 150 -2.19 -15.17 -3.72
N GLY A 151 -2.03 -14.40 -4.81
CA GLY A 151 -0.93 -13.48 -4.99
C GLY A 151 0.41 -14.16 -4.66
N ARG A 152 1.07 -13.71 -3.59
CA ARG A 152 2.37 -14.29 -3.20
C ARG A 152 2.30 -15.71 -2.63
N GLY A 153 1.12 -16.19 -2.25
CA GLY A 153 0.90 -17.52 -1.68
C GLY A 153 1.20 -17.65 -0.19
N ILE A 154 1.09 -16.57 0.60
CA ILE A 154 1.38 -16.65 2.05
C ILE A 154 0.34 -17.52 2.77
N ILE A 155 -0.95 -17.37 2.44
CA ILE A 155 -2.05 -18.17 3.02
C ILE A 155 -1.85 -19.67 2.75
N PRO A 156 -1.73 -20.14 1.49
CA PRO A 156 -1.54 -21.55 1.22
C PRO A 156 -0.19 -22.07 1.73
N PHE A 157 0.87 -21.24 1.76
CA PHE A 157 2.16 -21.64 2.32
C PHE A 157 2.06 -21.92 3.82
N GLU A 158 1.38 -21.04 4.56
CA GLU A 158 1.15 -21.26 5.98
C GLU A 158 0.24 -22.48 6.19
N ALA A 159 -0.77 -22.73 5.34
CA ALA A 159 -1.57 -23.96 5.43
C ALA A 159 -0.72 -25.25 5.30
N ILE A 160 0.11 -25.38 4.25
CA ILE A 160 0.96 -26.57 4.06
C ILE A 160 2.05 -26.69 5.14
N ARG A 161 2.50 -25.58 5.73
CA ARG A 161 3.45 -25.56 6.85
C ARG A 161 2.90 -26.24 8.11
N TYR A 162 1.58 -26.25 8.30
CA TYR A 162 0.88 -27.01 9.34
C TYR A 162 0.38 -28.38 8.86
N GLY A 163 0.75 -28.79 7.65
CA GLY A 163 0.35 -30.05 7.03
C GLY A 163 -1.14 -30.11 6.70
N LEU A 164 -1.77 -28.97 6.40
CA LEU A 164 -3.15 -28.91 5.92
C LEU A 164 -3.17 -28.99 4.38
N PRO A 165 -4.11 -29.73 3.77
CA PRO A 165 -4.34 -29.68 2.33
C PRO A 165 -4.65 -28.24 1.89
N ALA A 166 -4.01 -27.78 0.83
CA ALA A 166 -4.16 -26.40 0.35
C ALA A 166 -4.39 -26.37 -1.17
N LYS A 167 -5.27 -25.46 -1.59
CA LYS A 167 -5.55 -25.09 -2.98
C LYS A 167 -5.25 -23.60 -3.14
N ALA A 168 -4.54 -23.23 -4.19
CA ALA A 168 -4.13 -21.86 -4.45
C ALA A 168 -4.38 -21.51 -5.91
N ASN A 169 -5.16 -20.47 -6.17
CA ASN A 169 -5.36 -19.93 -7.51
C ASN A 169 -4.82 -18.50 -7.61
N GLU A 170 -4.29 -18.14 -8.77
CA GLU A 170 -3.96 -16.76 -9.10
C GLU A 170 -4.00 -16.52 -10.60
N LEU A 171 -4.67 -15.45 -11.02
CA LEU A 171 -4.79 -15.07 -12.43
C LEU A 171 -3.47 -14.58 -13.02
N ASN A 172 -2.71 -13.79 -12.27
CA ASN A 172 -1.52 -13.14 -12.78
C ASN A 172 -0.33 -14.12 -12.89
N PRO A 173 0.34 -14.20 -14.06
CA PRO A 173 1.45 -15.13 -14.28
C PRO A 173 2.64 -14.99 -13.31
N VAL A 174 3.01 -13.76 -12.95
CA VAL A 174 4.17 -13.48 -12.08
C VAL A 174 4.01 -14.13 -10.70
N PRO A 175 2.92 -13.89 -9.95
CA PRO A 175 2.67 -14.59 -8.70
C PRO A 175 2.40 -16.08 -8.90
N SER A 176 1.73 -16.53 -9.98
CA SER A 176 1.57 -17.96 -10.25
C SER A 176 2.91 -18.70 -10.31
N LEU A 177 3.96 -18.08 -10.86
CA LEU A 177 5.32 -18.63 -10.83
C LEU A 177 5.92 -18.69 -9.41
N ILE A 178 5.60 -17.70 -8.55
CA ILE A 178 5.96 -17.72 -7.12
C ILE A 178 5.25 -18.88 -6.42
N LEU A 179 3.97 -19.13 -6.73
CA LEU A 179 3.21 -20.25 -6.20
C LEU A 179 3.83 -21.59 -6.61
N LYS A 180 4.19 -21.76 -7.90
CA LYS A 180 4.90 -22.96 -8.37
C LYS A 180 6.20 -23.21 -7.60
N ALA A 181 7.02 -22.17 -7.41
CA ALA A 181 8.26 -22.30 -6.65
C ALA A 181 8.04 -22.63 -5.16
N GLY A 182 7.17 -21.88 -4.47
CA GLY A 182 7.03 -21.95 -3.02
C GLY A 182 6.08 -23.04 -2.51
N LEU A 183 5.05 -23.41 -3.27
CA LEU A 183 3.98 -24.30 -2.84
C LEU A 183 4.03 -25.68 -3.50
N GLU A 184 4.62 -25.79 -4.69
CA GLU A 184 4.73 -27.05 -5.42
C GLU A 184 6.17 -27.59 -5.37
N TYR A 185 7.15 -26.85 -5.90
CA TYR A 185 8.53 -27.34 -5.99
C TYR A 185 9.24 -27.42 -4.64
N ALA A 186 9.09 -26.42 -3.77
CA ALA A 186 9.74 -26.43 -2.46
C ALA A 186 9.42 -27.67 -1.58
N PRO A 187 8.14 -28.08 -1.42
CA PRO A 187 7.82 -29.32 -0.70
C PRO A 187 8.10 -30.60 -1.51
N LYS A 188 7.87 -30.59 -2.84
CA LYS A 188 7.91 -31.81 -3.67
C LYS A 188 9.31 -32.17 -4.17
N VAL A 189 10.06 -31.20 -4.68
CA VAL A 189 11.43 -31.36 -5.21
C VAL A 189 12.45 -31.15 -4.08
N GLY A 190 12.18 -30.18 -3.20
CA GLY A 190 13.08 -29.85 -2.09
C GLY A 190 14.23 -28.95 -2.51
N SER A 191 15.37 -29.13 -1.84
CA SER A 191 16.56 -28.30 -2.02
C SER A 191 17.14 -28.46 -3.42
N LEU A 192 17.47 -27.33 -4.05
CA LEU A 192 18.14 -27.29 -5.36
C LEU A 192 19.64 -27.02 -5.20
N ASP A 193 20.11 -26.78 -3.98
CA ASP A 193 21.53 -26.62 -3.66
C ASP A 193 22.26 -27.98 -3.62
N PRO A 194 23.52 -28.05 -4.10
CA PRO A 194 24.34 -26.96 -4.64
C PRO A 194 24.12 -26.67 -6.14
N ASP A 195 23.40 -27.55 -6.84
CA ASP A 195 23.34 -27.62 -8.30
C ASP A 195 22.84 -26.32 -8.96
N ILE A 196 21.81 -25.70 -8.38
CA ILE A 196 21.27 -24.43 -8.89
C ILE A 196 22.33 -23.31 -8.91
N ARG A 197 23.25 -23.29 -7.95
CA ARG A 197 24.33 -22.30 -7.91
C ARG A 197 25.39 -22.59 -8.96
N GLU A 198 25.64 -23.85 -9.27
CA GLU A 198 26.53 -24.24 -10.36
C GLU A 198 25.96 -23.80 -11.71
N TRP A 199 24.67 -24.05 -11.97
CA TRP A 199 24.00 -23.59 -13.19
C TRP A 199 23.93 -22.06 -13.28
N ARG A 200 23.59 -21.39 -12.17
CA ARG A 200 23.63 -19.93 -12.08
C ARG A 200 25.00 -19.38 -12.42
N ASP A 201 26.08 -19.97 -11.89
CA ASP A 201 27.45 -19.53 -12.14
C ASP A 201 27.86 -19.77 -13.61
N LYS A 202 27.51 -20.92 -14.21
CA LYS A 202 27.71 -21.17 -15.65
C LYS A 202 27.00 -20.12 -16.52
N ILE A 203 25.74 -19.83 -16.20
CA ILE A 203 24.94 -18.82 -16.91
C ILE A 203 25.58 -17.44 -16.76
N HIS A 204 25.97 -17.07 -15.55
CA HIS A 204 26.57 -15.78 -15.23
C HIS A 204 27.89 -15.55 -15.96
N GLU A 205 28.84 -16.50 -15.90
CA GLU A 205 30.14 -16.33 -16.55
C GLU A 205 30.01 -16.26 -18.07
N THR A 206 29.16 -17.08 -18.68
CA THR A 206 28.92 -17.04 -20.13
C THR A 206 28.31 -15.71 -20.58
N ALA A 207 27.28 -15.21 -19.87
CA ALA A 207 26.68 -13.92 -20.19
C ALA A 207 27.67 -12.75 -19.96
N LYS A 208 28.45 -12.81 -18.87
CA LYS A 208 29.44 -11.80 -18.50
C LYS A 208 30.52 -11.64 -19.58
N GLU A 209 31.05 -12.72 -20.14
CA GLU A 209 32.02 -12.68 -21.24
C GLU A 209 31.47 -11.92 -22.47
N ASN A 210 30.19 -12.09 -22.77
CA ASN A 210 29.54 -11.39 -23.89
C ASN A 210 29.15 -9.95 -23.56
N ILE A 211 28.93 -9.62 -22.28
CA ILE A 211 28.53 -8.28 -21.81
C ILE A 211 29.72 -7.33 -21.64
N GLU A 212 30.88 -7.84 -21.22
CA GLU A 212 32.10 -7.05 -20.96
C GLU A 212 32.45 -6.05 -22.07
N PRO A 213 32.33 -6.37 -23.37
CA PRO A 213 32.68 -5.45 -24.44
C PRO A 213 31.79 -4.18 -24.56
N TYR A 214 30.69 -4.06 -23.79
CA TYR A 214 29.80 -2.90 -23.73
C TYR A 214 30.02 -2.01 -22.49
N TYR A 215 30.93 -2.43 -21.60
CA TYR A 215 31.38 -1.67 -20.43
C TYR A 215 32.90 -1.43 -20.49
N PRO A 216 33.41 -0.72 -21.51
CA PRO A 216 34.84 -0.51 -21.67
C PRO A 216 35.43 0.30 -20.52
N THR A 217 36.66 -0.04 -20.12
CA THR A 217 37.39 0.65 -19.04
C THR A 217 38.81 1.00 -19.48
N GLU A 218 39.34 2.11 -18.94
CA GLU A 218 40.73 2.54 -19.20
C GLU A 218 41.77 1.59 -18.59
N GLU A 219 41.42 0.99 -17.45
CA GLU A 219 42.26 0.08 -16.70
C GLU A 219 41.62 -1.31 -16.73
N PRO A 220 42.35 -2.37 -17.14
CA PRO A 220 41.81 -3.72 -17.26
C PRO A 220 41.16 -4.27 -15.99
N ASP A 221 41.65 -3.84 -14.82
CA ASP A 221 41.18 -4.33 -13.52
C ASP A 221 40.06 -3.47 -12.90
N ARG A 222 39.54 -2.46 -13.62
CA ARG A 222 38.37 -1.68 -13.18
C ARG A 222 37.09 -2.36 -13.67
N GLN A 223 36.11 -2.46 -12.76
CA GLN A 223 34.79 -2.98 -13.11
C GLN A 223 33.73 -1.91 -12.93
N ILE A 224 33.00 -1.59 -14.00
CA ILE A 224 31.84 -0.69 -13.91
C ILE A 224 30.72 -1.40 -13.16
N LEU A 225 30.22 -0.77 -12.09
CA LEU A 225 29.12 -1.30 -11.28
C LEU A 225 27.77 -0.79 -11.79
N ASN A 226 27.66 0.52 -11.99
CA ASN A 226 26.47 1.18 -12.54
C ASN A 226 26.83 2.58 -13.01
N SER A 227 26.00 3.16 -13.87
CA SER A 227 26.17 4.50 -14.42
C SER A 227 24.91 5.33 -14.18
N ALA A 228 25.10 6.60 -13.82
CA ALA A 228 24.03 7.58 -13.74
C ALA A 228 23.73 8.11 -15.16
N LEU A 229 22.49 7.91 -15.61
CA LEU A 229 22.06 8.12 -16.98
C LEU A 229 21.06 9.28 -17.05
N THR A 230 21.17 10.08 -18.11
CA THR A 230 20.19 11.12 -18.45
C THR A 230 19.97 11.19 -19.96
N TYR A 231 19.14 12.14 -20.36
CA TYR A 231 18.77 12.45 -21.73
C TYR A 231 19.32 13.83 -22.06
N ILE A 232 19.97 13.99 -23.20
CA ILE A 232 20.29 15.30 -23.77
C ILE A 232 19.25 15.63 -24.83
N ILE A 233 18.57 16.77 -24.67
CA ILE A 233 17.67 17.33 -25.68
C ILE A 233 18.24 18.63 -26.26
N GLN A 234 17.83 19.02 -27.46
CA GLN A 234 18.24 20.28 -28.06
C GLN A 234 17.31 21.44 -27.64
N CYS A 235 17.87 22.61 -27.33
CA CYS A 235 17.07 23.80 -26.98
C CYS A 235 16.22 24.31 -28.16
N ASP A 236 14.93 24.56 -27.93
CA ASP A 236 14.00 25.10 -28.95
C ASP A 236 14.41 26.46 -29.54
N SER A 237 15.22 27.23 -28.81
CA SER A 237 15.62 28.60 -29.18
C SER A 237 17.01 28.66 -29.79
N CYS A 238 18.02 28.13 -29.09
CA CYS A 238 19.42 28.27 -29.49
C CYS A 238 20.07 26.98 -30.01
N GLY A 239 19.37 25.84 -29.95
CA GLY A 239 19.91 24.54 -30.38
C GLY A 239 21.12 24.06 -29.57
N GLY A 240 21.26 24.51 -28.32
CA GLY A 240 22.27 23.98 -27.40
C GLY A 240 21.76 22.77 -26.62
N GLU A 241 22.66 21.90 -26.21
CA GLU A 241 22.38 20.67 -25.46
C GLU A 241 21.89 20.94 -24.04
N ILE A 242 20.78 20.31 -23.66
CA ILE A 242 20.20 20.40 -22.32
C ILE A 242 20.15 19.01 -21.72
N PRO A 243 21.05 18.66 -20.78
CA PRO A 243 20.95 17.42 -20.03
C PRO A 243 19.77 17.51 -19.05
N LEU A 244 18.89 16.51 -19.05
CA LEU A 244 17.72 16.44 -18.18
C LEU A 244 18.07 15.98 -16.76
N VAL A 245 18.99 16.71 -16.13
CA VAL A 245 19.48 16.46 -14.78
C VAL A 245 18.91 17.53 -13.85
N SER A 246 18.29 17.10 -12.74
CA SER A 246 17.81 18.03 -11.70
C SER A 246 18.88 18.32 -10.65
N LYS A 247 19.73 17.32 -10.36
CA LYS A 247 20.79 17.39 -9.34
C LYS A 247 22.02 16.63 -9.81
N TRP A 248 23.20 17.15 -9.50
CA TRP A 248 24.48 16.64 -9.98
C TRP A 248 25.21 15.71 -9.01
N TRP A 249 24.53 15.29 -7.95
CA TRP A 249 25.06 14.36 -6.97
C TRP A 249 25.17 12.93 -7.55
N LEU A 250 26.34 12.32 -7.40
CA LEU A 250 26.56 10.90 -7.66
C LEU A 250 26.36 10.10 -6.39
N ASN A 251 26.98 10.52 -5.28
CA ASN A 251 26.87 9.83 -4.00
C ASN A 251 27.04 10.83 -2.86
N LYS A 252 26.08 10.90 -1.95
CA LYS A 252 26.19 11.69 -0.72
C LYS A 252 26.79 10.82 0.37
N ASP A 253 27.88 11.28 0.97
CA ASP A 253 28.55 10.62 2.09
C ASP A 253 28.93 11.65 3.17
N SER A 254 29.43 11.17 4.31
CA SER A 254 29.84 12.02 5.42
C SER A 254 31.06 12.90 5.11
N ASP A 255 31.77 12.62 4.03
CA ASP A 255 33.05 13.24 3.66
C ASP A 255 32.87 14.30 2.55
N GLY A 256 31.64 14.79 2.38
CA GLY A 256 31.29 15.86 1.43
C GLY A 256 30.62 15.40 0.13
N GLY A 257 30.63 14.10 -0.18
CA GLY A 257 29.98 13.51 -1.36
C GLY A 257 30.67 13.74 -2.72
N ASP A 258 30.30 12.87 -3.67
CA ASP A 258 30.76 12.79 -5.05
C ASP A 258 29.79 13.53 -5.99
N VAL A 259 30.30 14.41 -6.85
CA VAL A 259 29.50 15.22 -7.77
C VAL A 259 30.04 15.19 -9.19
N THR A 260 29.13 15.40 -10.14
CA THR A 260 29.46 15.68 -11.55
C THR A 260 29.35 17.17 -11.81
N VAL A 261 30.40 17.82 -12.29
CA VAL A 261 30.36 19.23 -12.68
C VAL A 261 30.20 19.31 -14.20
N PRO A 262 29.06 19.84 -14.70
CA PRO A 262 28.84 20.03 -16.13
C PRO A 262 29.66 21.22 -16.65
N VAL A 263 30.22 21.08 -17.85
CA VAL A 263 30.96 22.11 -18.58
C VAL A 263 30.25 22.36 -19.90
N TYR A 264 29.67 23.54 -20.04
CA TYR A 264 28.89 23.95 -21.21
C TYR A 264 29.75 24.81 -22.15
N GLU A 265 30.12 24.28 -23.31
CA GLU A 265 30.98 24.95 -24.30
C GLU A 265 30.48 24.70 -25.72
N ASP A 266 30.46 25.74 -26.56
CA ASP A 266 30.11 25.66 -27.99
C ASP A 266 28.77 24.94 -28.30
N GLY A 267 27.80 25.03 -27.40
CA GLY A 267 26.49 24.39 -27.53
C GLY A 267 26.44 22.93 -27.11
N ALA A 268 27.56 22.34 -26.65
CA ALA A 268 27.65 20.98 -26.14
C ALA A 268 27.96 20.93 -24.63
N VAL A 269 27.57 19.84 -23.96
CA VAL A 269 27.86 19.59 -22.54
C VAL A 269 28.89 18.47 -22.38
N ARG A 270 29.85 18.69 -21.48
CA ARG A 270 30.79 17.66 -21.01
C ARG A 270 30.75 17.56 -19.50
N TYR A 271 31.20 16.43 -18.97
CA TYR A 271 31.18 16.17 -17.54
C TYR A 271 32.59 16.06 -16.95
N THR A 272 32.76 16.64 -15.77
CA THR A 272 33.97 16.47 -14.96
C THR A 272 33.59 16.00 -13.57
N TYR A 273 34.48 15.29 -12.88
CA TYR A 273 34.24 14.80 -11.54
C TYR A 273 34.91 15.70 -10.50
N SER A 274 34.23 15.93 -9.37
CA SER A 274 34.83 16.54 -8.19
C SER A 274 34.19 15.99 -6.91
N ARG A 275 34.82 16.29 -5.77
CA ARG A 275 34.16 16.24 -4.46
C ARG A 275 33.41 17.55 -4.25
N ALA A 276 32.25 17.52 -3.60
CA ALA A 276 31.41 18.72 -3.48
C ALA A 276 32.17 19.90 -2.84
N GLU A 277 32.94 19.64 -1.78
CA GLU A 277 33.76 20.65 -1.09
C GLU A 277 34.89 21.25 -1.94
N SER A 278 35.30 20.53 -3.00
CA SER A 278 36.37 20.92 -3.92
C SER A 278 35.83 21.36 -5.29
N SER A 279 34.52 21.59 -5.39
CA SER A 279 33.89 22.00 -6.64
C SER A 279 34.17 23.47 -6.97
N PRO A 280 34.08 23.88 -8.25
CA PRO A 280 34.33 25.27 -8.65
C PRO A 280 33.41 26.27 -7.94
N ASP A 281 33.92 27.49 -7.69
CA ASP A 281 33.13 28.57 -7.10
C ASP A 281 31.85 28.85 -7.92
N GLY A 282 30.70 28.86 -7.25
CA GLY A 282 29.39 29.11 -7.88
C GLY A 282 28.68 27.89 -8.46
N PHE A 283 29.28 26.70 -8.38
CA PHE A 283 28.59 25.45 -8.67
C PHE A 283 27.75 24.99 -7.45
N ASP A 284 26.47 24.73 -7.68
CA ASP A 284 25.58 24.11 -6.69
C ASP A 284 25.10 22.74 -7.22
N PRO A 285 25.47 21.62 -6.58
CA PRO A 285 25.05 20.29 -7.01
C PRO A 285 23.55 20.01 -6.86
N ASP A 286 22.80 20.84 -6.11
CA ASP A 286 21.33 20.77 -6.04
C ASP A 286 20.63 21.56 -7.16
N GLU A 287 21.39 22.21 -8.05
CA GLU A 287 20.88 22.95 -9.20
C GLU A 287 21.28 22.33 -10.54
N GLY A 288 20.30 21.74 -11.24
CA GLY A 288 20.44 21.27 -12.61
C GLY A 288 19.46 21.94 -13.59
N PRO A 289 19.64 21.73 -14.90
CA PRO A 289 18.75 22.29 -15.93
C PRO A 289 17.28 21.85 -15.81
N LEU A 290 17.02 20.65 -15.27
CA LEU A 290 15.67 20.13 -15.09
C LEU A 290 15.02 20.72 -13.81
N ARG A 291 13.91 21.44 -13.98
CA ARG A 291 13.13 22.06 -12.90
C ARG A 291 11.68 21.52 -12.94
N GLY A 292 11.40 20.53 -12.09
CA GLY A 292 10.17 19.76 -12.16
C GLY A 292 10.09 19.00 -13.49
N GLU A 293 9.06 19.27 -14.28
CA GLU A 293 8.88 18.63 -15.58
C GLU A 293 9.45 19.40 -16.78
N SER A 294 9.88 20.65 -16.57
CA SER A 294 10.43 21.54 -17.62
C SER A 294 11.96 21.67 -17.50
N ALA A 295 12.63 22.08 -18.58
CA ALA A 295 14.09 22.20 -18.61
C ALA A 295 14.55 23.61 -19.05
N GLU A 296 15.38 24.26 -18.23
CA GLU A 296 15.97 25.56 -18.54
C GLU A 296 17.28 25.39 -19.32
N CYS A 297 17.42 26.09 -20.45
CA CYS A 297 18.61 26.00 -21.28
C CYS A 297 19.82 26.69 -20.64
N PRO A 298 20.94 25.98 -20.40
CA PRO A 298 22.14 26.56 -19.80
C PRO A 298 22.81 27.67 -20.62
N TYR A 299 22.54 27.73 -21.93
CA TYR A 299 23.18 28.71 -22.83
C TYR A 299 22.39 30.01 -22.99
N CYS A 300 21.05 29.95 -22.97
CA CYS A 300 20.20 31.11 -23.25
C CYS A 300 19.10 31.38 -22.20
N GLY A 301 18.97 30.54 -21.17
CA GLY A 301 17.98 30.68 -20.10
C GLY A 301 16.53 30.41 -20.54
N VAL A 302 16.30 29.96 -21.78
CA VAL A 302 14.94 29.65 -22.26
C VAL A 302 14.44 28.35 -21.62
N ILE A 303 13.22 28.40 -21.08
CA ILE A 303 12.53 27.25 -20.50
C ILE A 303 11.84 26.45 -21.61
N ASN A 304 12.27 25.20 -21.79
CA ASN A 304 11.62 24.21 -22.62
C ASN A 304 10.52 23.57 -21.75
N GLN A 305 9.26 23.83 -22.10
CA GLN A 305 8.10 23.39 -21.33
C GLN A 305 7.98 21.86 -21.32
N GLN A 306 7.30 21.32 -20.32
CA GLN A 306 7.04 19.88 -20.16
C GLN A 306 6.58 19.20 -21.45
N GLU A 307 5.60 19.77 -22.16
CA GLU A 307 5.10 19.21 -23.41
C GLU A 307 6.18 19.11 -24.50
N SER A 308 7.06 20.12 -24.62
CA SER A 308 8.19 20.11 -25.57
C SER A 308 9.21 19.03 -25.19
N VAL A 309 9.56 18.94 -23.90
CA VAL A 309 10.47 17.90 -23.38
C VAL A 309 9.90 16.51 -23.65
N GLN A 310 8.63 16.29 -23.33
CA GLN A 310 7.95 15.02 -23.55
C GLN A 310 7.88 14.65 -25.03
N GLN A 311 7.53 15.60 -25.91
CA GLN A 311 7.47 15.36 -27.36
C GLN A 311 8.84 14.99 -27.93
N LYS A 312 9.93 15.64 -27.51
CA LYS A 312 11.29 15.28 -27.95
C LYS A 312 11.68 13.87 -27.55
N ILE A 313 11.37 13.47 -26.32
CA ILE A 313 11.60 12.09 -25.87
C ILE A 313 10.73 11.13 -26.71
N LYS A 314 9.45 11.43 -26.88
CA LYS A 314 8.50 10.61 -27.65
C LYS A 314 8.90 10.45 -29.12
N SER A 315 9.44 11.49 -29.75
CA SER A 315 9.90 11.45 -31.13
C SER A 315 11.33 10.92 -31.30
N GLN A 316 11.96 10.42 -30.22
CA GLN A 316 13.36 10.00 -30.18
C GLN A 316 14.35 11.11 -30.59
N ASP A 317 14.00 12.37 -30.39
CA ASP A 317 14.86 13.55 -30.58
C ASP A 317 15.66 13.85 -29.30
N PHE A 318 16.46 12.87 -28.89
CA PHE A 318 17.35 12.95 -27.73
C PHE A 318 18.55 12.03 -27.89
N GLU A 319 19.58 12.26 -27.07
CA GLU A 319 20.72 11.35 -26.93
C GLU A 319 20.80 10.81 -25.49
N PHE A 320 21.18 9.54 -25.36
CA PHE A 320 21.52 8.96 -24.06
C PHE A 320 22.85 9.53 -23.58
N SER A 321 22.90 10.01 -22.33
CA SER A 321 24.09 10.63 -21.78
C SER A 321 24.40 10.06 -20.40
N ILE A 322 25.59 9.49 -20.24
CA ILE A 322 26.08 9.02 -18.95
C ILE A 322 26.82 10.19 -18.31
N TYR A 323 26.29 10.72 -17.21
CA TYR A 323 26.90 11.86 -16.54
C TYR A 323 27.83 11.43 -15.40
N GLY A 324 27.63 10.24 -14.84
CA GLY A 324 28.53 9.69 -13.84
C GLY A 324 28.59 8.17 -13.84
N VAL A 325 29.68 7.64 -13.31
CA VAL A 325 29.98 6.20 -13.30
C VAL A 325 30.49 5.80 -11.94
N ASN A 326 29.86 4.77 -11.37
CA ASN A 326 30.30 4.07 -10.17
C ASN A 326 31.07 2.81 -10.59
N TYR A 327 32.30 2.69 -10.11
CA TYR A 327 33.18 1.59 -10.46
C TYR A 327 33.91 1.04 -9.25
N GLU A 328 34.34 -0.21 -9.37
CA GLU A 328 35.21 -0.87 -8.41
C GLU A 328 36.64 -0.92 -8.95
N THR A 329 37.61 -0.58 -8.10
CA THR A 329 39.04 -0.71 -8.41
C THR A 329 39.52 -2.16 -8.26
N ALA A 330 40.71 -2.47 -8.76
CA ALA A 330 41.40 -3.74 -8.52
C ALA A 330 41.53 -4.12 -7.03
N THR A 331 41.47 -3.14 -6.12
CA THR A 331 41.55 -3.33 -4.66
C THR A 331 40.18 -3.53 -4.00
N GLY A 332 39.08 -3.51 -4.76
CA GLY A 332 37.71 -3.64 -4.26
C GLY A 332 37.08 -2.33 -3.75
N GLU A 333 37.79 -1.20 -3.89
CA GLU A 333 37.30 0.12 -3.47
C GLU A 333 36.27 0.66 -4.46
N ARG A 334 35.13 1.13 -3.94
CA ARG A 334 34.10 1.80 -4.73
C ARG A 334 34.48 3.26 -4.95
N LYS A 335 34.50 3.71 -6.20
CA LYS A 335 34.84 5.09 -6.60
C LYS A 335 33.89 5.60 -7.67
N TYR A 336 33.90 6.92 -7.84
CA TYR A 336 33.08 7.62 -8.84
C TYR A 336 33.96 8.40 -9.80
N ARG A 337 33.48 8.52 -11.04
CA ARG A 337 34.03 9.40 -12.07
C ARG A 337 32.88 9.98 -12.90
N ALA A 338 33.17 11.05 -13.64
CA ALA A 338 32.26 11.54 -14.67
C ALA A 338 32.21 10.56 -15.84
N GLY A 339 31.08 10.55 -16.55
CA GLY A 339 30.97 9.83 -17.82
C GLY A 339 31.89 10.45 -18.88
N ASN A 340 32.39 9.62 -19.79
CA ASN A 340 33.30 10.03 -20.86
C ASN A 340 33.03 9.25 -22.16
N GLU A 341 33.87 9.52 -23.18
CA GLU A 341 33.75 8.94 -24.52
C GLU A 341 33.78 7.41 -24.53
N LEU A 342 34.43 6.74 -23.56
CA LEU A 342 34.40 5.27 -23.49
C LEU A 342 33.01 4.75 -23.14
N ASP A 343 32.30 5.43 -22.24
CA ASP A 343 30.94 5.03 -21.85
C ASP A 343 29.97 5.20 -23.04
N GLU A 344 30.15 6.27 -23.81
CA GLU A 344 29.41 6.54 -25.06
C GLU A 344 29.71 5.47 -26.12
N GLN A 345 30.98 5.08 -26.30
CA GLN A 345 31.38 3.99 -27.20
C GLN A 345 30.73 2.66 -26.81
N GLY A 346 30.65 2.35 -25.51
CA GLY A 346 29.96 1.18 -25.00
C GLY A 346 28.47 1.17 -25.35
N MET A 347 27.80 2.30 -25.19
CA MET A 347 26.38 2.47 -25.56
C MET A 347 26.16 2.37 -27.07
N ALA A 348 26.99 3.04 -27.88
CA ALA A 348 26.89 3.01 -29.34
C ALA A 348 27.12 1.60 -29.91
N LYS A 349 28.09 0.86 -29.35
CA LYS A 349 28.34 -0.53 -29.72
C LYS A 349 27.17 -1.44 -29.40
N ALA A 350 26.48 -1.21 -28.28
CA ALA A 350 25.26 -1.95 -27.96
C ALA A 350 24.12 -1.61 -28.94
N ALA A 351 23.98 -0.36 -29.35
CA ALA A 351 23.02 0.03 -30.39
C ALA A 351 23.30 -0.67 -31.74
N GLU A 352 24.56 -0.70 -32.18
CA GLU A 352 24.97 -1.44 -33.38
C GLU A 352 24.65 -2.94 -33.27
N ARG A 353 24.82 -3.53 -32.09
CA ARG A 353 24.46 -4.93 -31.83
C ARG A 353 22.96 -5.17 -31.99
N VAL A 354 22.12 -4.32 -31.41
CA VAL A 354 20.65 -4.41 -31.51
C VAL A 354 20.20 -4.30 -32.97
N GLU A 355 20.78 -3.38 -33.75
CA GLU A 355 20.42 -3.19 -35.17
C GLU A 355 20.89 -4.33 -36.07
N SER A 356 21.98 -5.01 -35.72
CA SER A 356 22.62 -6.04 -36.57
C SER A 356 22.18 -7.47 -36.25
N ASP A 357 21.57 -7.73 -35.10
CA ASP A 357 21.09 -9.05 -34.68
C ASP A 357 19.57 -9.13 -34.77
N PHE A 358 19.06 -9.97 -35.66
CA PHE A 358 17.62 -10.08 -35.93
C PHE A 358 16.84 -10.63 -34.73
N ASP A 359 17.40 -11.59 -33.99
CA ASP A 359 16.72 -12.18 -32.83
C ASP A 359 16.61 -11.15 -31.71
N LEU A 360 17.69 -10.38 -31.46
CA LEU A 360 17.70 -9.28 -30.50
C LEU A 360 16.78 -8.12 -30.92
N LEU A 361 16.68 -7.84 -32.22
CA LEU A 361 15.80 -6.79 -32.73
C LEU A 361 14.33 -7.07 -32.39
N THR A 362 13.93 -8.35 -32.35
CA THR A 362 12.56 -8.78 -32.02
C THR A 362 12.37 -9.20 -30.55
N PHE A 363 13.44 -9.22 -29.75
CA PHE A 363 13.38 -9.59 -28.34
C PHE A 363 12.56 -8.57 -27.56
N LEU A 364 11.53 -9.03 -26.83
CA LEU A 364 10.58 -8.19 -26.06
C LEU A 364 9.82 -7.16 -26.93
N SER A 365 9.40 -7.56 -28.13
CA SER A 365 8.67 -6.70 -29.08
C SER A 365 7.16 -6.65 -28.86
N GLU A 366 6.66 -7.24 -27.77
CA GLU A 366 5.27 -7.12 -27.36
C GLU A 366 4.90 -5.64 -27.12
N PRO A 367 3.69 -5.22 -27.52
CA PRO A 367 3.26 -3.84 -27.33
C PRO A 367 3.09 -3.52 -25.85
N VAL A 368 3.37 -2.27 -25.48
CA VAL A 368 3.03 -1.72 -24.16
C VAL A 368 1.53 -1.44 -24.16
N ASP A 369 0.79 -2.20 -23.34
CA ASP A 369 -0.65 -2.07 -23.16
C ASP A 369 -0.95 -1.69 -21.71
N VAL A 370 -0.80 -0.41 -21.38
CA VAL A 370 -1.10 0.12 -20.05
C VAL A 370 -2.03 1.31 -20.17
N SER A 371 -3.03 1.39 -19.30
CA SER A 371 -4.11 2.38 -19.42
C SER A 371 -3.87 3.65 -18.60
N SER A 372 -2.84 3.65 -17.73
CA SER A 372 -2.55 4.76 -16.81
C SER A 372 -1.89 5.96 -17.49
N ARG A 373 -2.65 6.83 -18.17
CA ARG A 373 -2.15 7.96 -18.99
C ARG A 373 -1.09 8.90 -18.36
N ILE A 374 -0.92 8.92 -17.04
CA ILE A 374 0.09 9.74 -16.35
C ILE A 374 1.41 8.97 -16.11
N SER A 375 1.37 7.64 -16.12
CA SER A 375 2.52 6.75 -15.88
C SER A 375 2.76 5.75 -17.02
N ASP A 376 2.13 5.99 -18.17
CA ASP A 376 2.19 5.15 -19.37
C ASP A 376 3.50 5.39 -20.14
N PRO A 377 4.36 4.38 -20.32
CA PRO A 377 5.57 4.47 -21.14
C PRO A 377 5.32 4.97 -22.58
N SER A 378 4.16 4.70 -23.18
CA SER A 378 3.78 5.15 -24.53
C SER A 378 3.72 6.68 -24.65
N SER A 379 3.46 7.35 -23.53
CA SER A 379 3.48 8.82 -23.44
C SER A 379 4.88 9.41 -23.70
N TYR A 380 5.92 8.58 -23.66
CA TYR A 380 7.31 8.90 -23.95
C TYR A 380 7.86 8.13 -25.16
N GLY A 381 6.99 7.56 -26.01
CA GLY A 381 7.37 6.85 -27.23
C GLY A 381 7.99 5.47 -27.00
N MET A 382 7.69 4.85 -25.84
CA MET A 382 7.98 3.44 -25.58
C MET A 382 6.74 2.64 -25.93
N GLU A 383 6.68 2.13 -27.16
CA GLU A 383 5.50 1.47 -27.71
C GLU A 383 5.61 -0.06 -27.60
N GLU A 384 6.84 -0.59 -27.47
CA GLU A 384 7.15 -2.00 -27.21
C GLU A 384 7.90 -2.16 -25.88
N TRP A 385 7.79 -3.32 -25.21
CA TRP A 385 8.44 -3.54 -23.91
C TRP A 385 9.97 -3.42 -23.96
N ARG A 386 10.61 -3.70 -25.10
CA ARG A 386 12.03 -3.42 -25.34
C ARG A 386 12.42 -1.94 -25.21
N ASP A 387 11.50 -1.00 -25.41
CA ASP A 387 11.80 0.44 -25.42
C ASP A 387 12.05 1.02 -24.01
N ILE A 388 11.70 0.26 -22.96
CA ILE A 388 12.00 0.61 -21.57
C ILE A 388 13.48 0.41 -21.23
N PHE A 389 14.26 -0.20 -22.12
CA PHE A 389 15.69 -0.41 -21.95
C PHE A 389 16.49 0.60 -22.78
N THR A 390 17.68 0.95 -22.30
CA THR A 390 18.71 1.45 -23.22
C THR A 390 19.19 0.32 -24.13
N PRO A 391 19.81 0.61 -25.29
CA PRO A 391 20.40 -0.46 -26.12
C PRO A 391 21.37 -1.36 -25.35
N ARG A 392 22.17 -0.78 -24.45
CA ARG A 392 23.09 -1.55 -23.59
C ARG A 392 22.35 -2.44 -22.59
N GLN A 393 21.29 -1.94 -21.95
CA GLN A 393 20.47 -2.75 -21.04
C GLN A 393 19.76 -3.90 -21.79
N LEU A 394 19.24 -3.65 -22.98
CA LEU A 394 18.56 -4.68 -23.79
C LEU A 394 19.52 -5.81 -24.18
N VAL A 395 20.74 -5.46 -24.63
CA VAL A 395 21.80 -6.46 -24.89
C VAL A 395 22.11 -7.26 -23.62
N VAL A 396 22.23 -6.61 -22.46
CA VAL A 396 22.50 -7.30 -21.19
C VAL A 396 21.40 -8.32 -20.87
N GLN A 397 20.12 -7.97 -20.99
CA GLN A 397 19.00 -8.90 -20.77
C GLN A 397 19.07 -10.08 -21.75
N TYR A 398 19.32 -9.79 -23.03
CA TYR A 398 19.42 -10.80 -24.07
C TYR A 398 20.56 -11.78 -23.85
N GLU A 399 21.75 -11.33 -23.42
CA GLU A 399 22.89 -12.22 -23.16
C GLU A 399 22.62 -13.17 -21.98
N PHE A 400 21.90 -12.73 -20.95
CA PHE A 400 21.45 -13.64 -19.89
C PHE A 400 20.44 -14.66 -20.39
N TYR A 401 19.50 -14.26 -21.26
CA TYR A 401 18.54 -15.16 -21.89
C TYR A 401 19.22 -16.20 -22.78
N LYS A 402 20.13 -15.78 -23.67
CA LYS A 402 20.89 -16.69 -24.54
C LYS A 402 21.74 -17.68 -23.75
N SER A 403 22.35 -17.22 -22.66
CA SER A 403 23.12 -18.07 -21.76
C SER A 403 22.23 -19.10 -21.05
N PHE A 404 21.05 -18.69 -20.58
CA PHE A 404 20.06 -19.62 -20.02
C PHE A 404 19.62 -20.68 -21.04
N GLU A 405 19.24 -20.26 -22.26
CA GLU A 405 18.83 -21.17 -23.35
C GLU A 405 19.94 -22.12 -23.78
N GLN A 406 21.21 -21.70 -23.68
CA GLN A 406 22.35 -22.58 -23.94
C GLN A 406 22.41 -23.76 -22.97
N PHE A 407 22.16 -23.53 -21.66
CA PHE A 407 22.29 -24.55 -20.62
C PHE A 407 21.00 -25.30 -20.32
N LYS A 408 19.83 -24.78 -20.74
CA LYS A 408 18.52 -25.42 -20.53
C LYS A 408 18.43 -26.86 -21.05
N PRO A 409 18.94 -27.22 -22.25
CA PRO A 409 18.97 -28.61 -22.70
C PRO A 409 19.86 -29.52 -21.83
N GLU A 410 20.95 -28.99 -21.27
CA GLU A 410 21.82 -29.75 -20.37
C GLU A 410 21.09 -30.05 -19.05
N ILE A 411 20.44 -29.04 -18.45
CA ILE A 411 19.61 -29.20 -17.24
C ILE A 411 18.53 -30.26 -17.48
N ARG A 412 17.76 -30.17 -18.58
CA ARG A 412 16.72 -31.16 -18.91
C ARG A 412 17.27 -32.57 -19.16
N SER A 413 18.54 -32.70 -19.52
CA SER A 413 19.16 -34.01 -19.76
C SER A 413 19.73 -34.64 -18.49
N GLU A 414 20.09 -33.82 -17.50
CA GLU A 414 20.75 -34.24 -16.26
C GLU A 414 19.75 -34.57 -15.15
N TYR A 415 18.61 -33.88 -15.11
CA TYR A 415 17.57 -34.03 -14.09
C TYR A 415 16.28 -34.62 -14.66
N ASP A 416 15.44 -35.17 -13.78
CA ASP A 416 14.05 -35.49 -14.13
C ASP A 416 13.24 -34.22 -14.44
N ASP A 417 12.09 -34.38 -15.11
CA ASP A 417 11.29 -33.25 -15.59
C ASP A 417 10.87 -32.29 -14.47
N GLU A 418 10.54 -32.80 -13.27
CA GLU A 418 10.09 -31.97 -12.15
C GLU A 418 11.25 -31.14 -11.58
N THR A 419 12.39 -31.78 -11.31
CA THR A 419 13.59 -31.10 -10.82
C THR A 419 14.15 -30.11 -11.85
N ALA A 420 14.15 -30.48 -13.14
CA ALA A 420 14.56 -29.59 -14.22
C ALA A 420 13.66 -28.35 -14.31
N ASN A 421 12.33 -28.52 -14.25
CA ASN A 421 11.40 -27.41 -14.28
C ASN A 421 11.55 -26.50 -13.04
N ALA A 422 11.81 -27.06 -11.86
CA ALA A 422 12.10 -26.29 -10.64
C ALA A 422 13.38 -25.45 -10.80
N LEU A 423 14.49 -26.03 -11.29
CA LEU A 423 15.74 -25.32 -11.57
C LEU A 423 15.52 -24.16 -12.54
N LEU A 424 14.86 -24.43 -13.68
CA LEU A 424 14.59 -23.43 -14.72
C LEU A 424 13.68 -22.30 -14.19
N THR A 425 12.70 -22.63 -13.36
CA THR A 425 11.80 -21.67 -12.71
C THR A 425 12.55 -20.73 -11.78
N VAL A 426 13.34 -21.27 -10.83
CA VAL A 426 14.06 -20.45 -9.84
C VAL A 426 15.17 -19.62 -10.49
N LEU A 427 15.83 -20.14 -11.54
CA LEU A 427 16.78 -19.37 -12.36
C LEU A 427 16.08 -18.24 -13.12
N THR A 428 14.87 -18.46 -13.65
CA THR A 428 14.10 -17.40 -14.32
C THR A 428 13.63 -16.33 -13.34
N LEU A 429 13.17 -16.70 -12.13
CA LEU A 429 12.87 -15.74 -11.06
C LEU A 429 14.09 -14.87 -10.74
N SER A 430 15.29 -15.45 -10.78
CA SER A 430 16.54 -14.71 -10.60
C SER A 430 16.81 -13.71 -11.73
N ALA A 431 16.56 -14.09 -12.99
CA ALA A 431 16.71 -13.20 -14.15
C ALA A 431 15.69 -12.05 -14.10
N SER A 432 14.40 -12.37 -13.94
CA SER A 432 13.30 -11.40 -13.82
C SER A 432 13.50 -10.43 -12.66
N ARG A 433 13.94 -10.92 -11.49
CA ARG A 433 14.28 -10.05 -10.35
C ARG A 433 15.46 -9.12 -10.66
N SER A 434 16.43 -9.56 -11.45
CA SER A 434 17.57 -8.72 -11.84
C SER A 434 17.14 -7.57 -12.76
N MET A 435 16.18 -7.82 -13.66
CA MET A 435 15.61 -6.79 -14.54
C MET A 435 14.97 -5.64 -13.76
N ASN A 436 14.38 -5.90 -12.58
CA ASN A 436 13.79 -4.88 -11.69
C ASN A 436 14.78 -3.74 -11.32
N TYR A 437 16.09 -3.90 -11.59
CA TYR A 437 17.15 -2.92 -11.34
C TYR A 437 17.90 -2.48 -12.61
N ASN A 438 17.44 -2.85 -13.80
CA ASN A 438 18.14 -2.62 -15.06
C ASN A 438 17.19 -2.17 -16.19
N THR A 439 16.43 -1.10 -15.95
CA THR A 439 15.60 -0.43 -16.98
C THR A 439 15.85 1.08 -16.93
N ARG A 440 15.42 1.81 -17.96
CA ARG A 440 15.44 3.28 -17.95
C ARG A 440 14.37 3.93 -17.05
N LEU A 441 13.52 3.10 -16.44
CA LEU A 441 12.48 3.48 -15.49
C LEU A 441 12.99 3.42 -14.04
N ASN A 442 14.18 2.85 -13.81
CA ASN A 442 14.85 2.93 -12.52
C ASN A 442 15.44 4.33 -12.30
N GLN A 443 15.35 4.87 -11.08
CA GLN A 443 15.86 6.19 -10.74
C GLN A 443 17.27 6.10 -10.14
N TRP A 444 18.17 7.02 -10.51
CA TRP A 444 19.43 7.19 -9.79
C TRP A 444 19.18 7.72 -8.37
N ARG A 445 19.70 7.04 -7.34
CA ARG A 445 19.61 7.48 -5.94
C ARG A 445 20.95 8.03 -5.47
N ASP A 446 21.06 9.34 -5.52
CA ASP A 446 22.23 10.11 -5.07
C ASP A 446 22.59 9.89 -3.60
N LEU A 447 21.60 9.57 -2.74
CA LEU A 447 21.85 9.23 -1.33
C LEU A 447 22.72 7.97 -1.16
N PHE A 448 22.76 7.07 -2.15
CA PHE A 448 23.45 5.79 -2.02
C PHE A 448 24.48 5.50 -3.12
N GLY A 449 24.42 6.24 -4.22
CA GLY A 449 25.29 6.08 -5.38
C GLY A 449 24.99 4.84 -6.22
N TYR A 450 23.70 4.51 -6.37
CA TYR A 450 23.22 3.43 -7.23
C TYR A 450 21.73 3.63 -7.57
N GLY A 451 21.17 2.76 -8.43
CA GLY A 451 19.77 2.78 -8.84
C GLY A 451 18.74 2.27 -7.82
N SER A 452 17.52 2.80 -7.91
CA SER A 452 16.31 2.25 -7.28
C SER A 452 15.87 0.95 -7.95
N HIS A 453 14.88 0.26 -7.36
CA HIS A 453 14.10 -0.76 -8.09
C HIS A 453 12.99 -0.06 -8.91
N LEU A 454 12.42 -0.78 -9.88
CA LEU A 454 11.48 -0.24 -10.89
C LEU A 454 10.26 0.39 -10.22
N PHE A 455 9.59 -0.39 -9.38
CA PHE A 455 8.32 -0.01 -8.77
C PHE A 455 8.50 0.71 -7.43
N THR A 456 9.36 1.74 -7.36
CA THR A 456 9.49 2.56 -6.14
C THR A 456 8.18 3.33 -5.86
N ASP A 457 7.48 3.74 -6.92
CA ASP A 457 6.23 4.50 -6.86
C ASP A 457 5.01 3.67 -7.33
N ASN A 458 5.14 2.33 -7.42
CA ASN A 458 4.15 1.40 -7.99
C ASN A 458 3.56 1.85 -9.35
N ASN A 459 4.40 2.38 -10.23
CA ASN A 459 4.03 2.81 -11.57
C ASN A 459 5.21 2.61 -12.55
N LEU A 460 4.99 2.86 -13.84
CA LEU A 460 5.97 2.69 -14.92
C LEU A 460 6.46 4.04 -15.48
N ILE A 461 6.52 5.08 -14.65
CA ILE A 461 6.89 6.42 -15.11
C ILE A 461 8.36 6.49 -15.55
N LEU A 462 8.61 7.16 -16.68
CA LEU A 462 9.97 7.44 -17.14
C LEU A 462 10.74 8.30 -16.12
N LYS A 463 11.98 7.89 -15.83
CA LYS A 463 12.90 8.66 -14.98
C LYS A 463 13.93 9.37 -15.86
N LYS A 464 13.93 10.71 -15.84
CA LYS A 464 14.89 11.55 -16.59
C LYS A 464 16.33 11.46 -16.05
N MET A 465 16.46 11.09 -14.78
CA MET A 465 17.72 10.69 -14.14
C MET A 465 17.64 9.20 -13.78
N SER A 466 18.06 8.38 -14.71
CA SER A 466 17.97 6.92 -14.63
C SER A 466 19.30 6.28 -14.25
N VAL A 467 19.32 4.94 -14.19
CA VAL A 467 20.52 4.14 -13.93
C VAL A 467 20.73 3.15 -15.08
N ASP A 468 21.98 2.98 -15.48
CA ASP A 468 22.43 1.85 -16.27
C ASP A 468 23.24 0.91 -15.37
N ASN A 469 22.57 -0.12 -14.85
CA ASN A 469 23.16 -1.05 -13.90
C ASN A 469 23.91 -2.19 -14.61
N ASN A 470 25.17 -2.46 -14.27
CA ASN A 470 25.88 -3.57 -14.89
C ASN A 470 25.50 -4.89 -14.19
N LEU A 471 24.64 -5.70 -14.82
CA LEU A 471 24.21 -6.98 -14.25
C LEU A 471 25.33 -8.04 -14.20
N SER A 472 26.44 -7.87 -14.92
CA SER A 472 27.61 -8.74 -14.78
C SER A 472 28.52 -8.38 -13.60
N ALA A 473 28.25 -7.25 -12.91
CA ALA A 473 29.05 -6.79 -11.79
C ALA A 473 28.79 -7.60 -10.50
N PRO A 474 29.79 -7.72 -9.60
CA PRO A 474 29.66 -8.46 -8.34
C PRO A 474 28.68 -7.78 -7.37
N ARG A 475 28.60 -6.45 -7.41
CA ARG A 475 27.73 -5.65 -6.56
C ARG A 475 26.48 -5.28 -7.34
N ARG A 476 25.32 -5.65 -6.81
CA ARG A 476 24.01 -5.37 -7.42
C ARG A 476 23.85 -5.90 -8.85
N GLY A 477 24.68 -6.86 -9.26
CA GLY A 477 24.46 -7.61 -10.49
C GLY A 477 23.65 -8.88 -10.26
N TYR A 478 23.48 -9.63 -11.35
CA TYR A 478 22.72 -10.86 -11.46
C TYR A 478 23.06 -11.83 -10.32
N ARG A 479 24.35 -12.15 -10.13
CA ARG A 479 24.79 -13.13 -9.11
C ARG A 479 24.22 -12.85 -7.72
N LYS A 480 24.26 -11.58 -7.29
CA LYS A 480 23.76 -11.15 -5.97
C LYS A 480 22.24 -11.21 -5.88
N HIS A 481 21.55 -10.94 -6.98
CA HIS A 481 20.09 -11.01 -7.06
C HIS A 481 19.64 -12.47 -7.04
N SER A 482 20.33 -13.34 -7.80
CA SER A 482 20.11 -14.79 -7.78
C SER A 482 20.35 -15.39 -6.40
N ASP A 483 21.44 -15.01 -5.70
CA ASP A 483 21.69 -15.49 -4.34
C ASP A 483 20.49 -15.21 -3.44
N HIS A 484 19.91 -14.01 -3.51
CA HIS A 484 18.75 -13.68 -2.70
C HIS A 484 17.52 -14.53 -3.03
N VAL A 485 17.27 -14.83 -4.30
CA VAL A 485 16.16 -15.70 -4.72
C VAL A 485 16.40 -17.14 -4.26
N ILE A 486 17.59 -17.69 -4.53
CA ILE A 486 18.00 -19.05 -4.17
C ILE A 486 17.95 -19.23 -2.64
N ASP A 487 18.58 -18.32 -1.88
CA ASP A 487 18.58 -18.38 -0.41
C ASP A 487 17.15 -18.34 0.16
N SER A 488 16.25 -17.59 -0.49
CA SER A 488 14.84 -17.52 -0.11
C SER A 488 14.10 -18.80 -0.42
N TYR A 489 14.32 -19.40 -1.59
CA TYR A 489 13.78 -20.71 -1.96
C TYR A 489 14.25 -21.80 -0.99
N GLU A 490 15.55 -21.88 -0.71
CA GLU A 490 16.11 -22.85 0.25
C GLU A 490 15.58 -22.65 1.67
N THR A 491 15.35 -21.39 2.06
CA THR A 491 14.67 -21.08 3.33
C THR A 491 13.25 -21.63 3.34
N LEU A 492 12.48 -21.46 2.26
CA LEU A 492 11.11 -22.01 2.14
C LEU A 492 11.12 -23.55 2.21
N VAL A 493 12.00 -24.22 1.46
CA VAL A 493 12.21 -25.68 1.52
C VAL A 493 12.42 -26.15 2.96
N SER A 494 13.22 -25.43 3.74
CA SER A 494 13.48 -25.78 5.14
C SER A 494 12.24 -25.75 6.05
N TYR A 495 11.20 -25.01 5.65
CA TYR A 495 9.94 -24.91 6.41
C TYR A 495 8.91 -25.97 6.01
N VAL A 496 9.00 -26.52 4.80
CA VAL A 496 8.02 -27.46 4.23
C VAL A 496 8.62 -28.81 3.86
N THR A 497 9.77 -29.15 4.44
CA THR A 497 10.38 -30.48 4.29
C THR A 497 9.41 -31.56 4.81
N ASP A 498 9.20 -32.61 4.02
CA ASP A 498 8.24 -33.70 4.28
C ASP A 498 6.76 -33.27 4.36
N MET A 499 6.42 -32.07 3.86
CA MET A 499 5.03 -31.63 3.72
C MET A 499 4.49 -31.94 2.32
N GLU A 500 3.17 -32.07 2.19
CA GLU A 500 2.53 -32.24 0.90
C GLU A 500 2.47 -30.89 0.15
N PRO A 501 2.64 -30.86 -1.19
CA PRO A 501 2.49 -29.65 -1.98
C PRO A 501 1.04 -29.16 -1.99
N ALA A 502 0.86 -27.86 -2.22
CA ALA A 502 -0.47 -27.32 -2.52
C ALA A 502 -0.86 -27.64 -3.98
N ASP A 503 -2.16 -27.70 -4.25
CA ASP A 503 -2.69 -27.73 -5.62
C ASP A 503 -2.75 -26.30 -6.17
N VAL A 504 -1.91 -26.00 -7.17
CA VAL A 504 -1.69 -24.64 -7.69
C VAL A 504 -2.28 -24.48 -9.08
N LEU A 505 -3.16 -23.50 -9.22
CA LEU A 505 -3.83 -23.12 -10.46
C LEU A 505 -3.45 -21.68 -10.88
N SER A 506 -3.38 -21.47 -12.19
CA SER A 506 -3.27 -20.13 -12.78
C SER A 506 -4.48 -19.89 -13.68
N SER A 507 -5.52 -19.25 -13.13
CA SER A 507 -6.79 -19.05 -13.82
C SER A 507 -7.61 -17.92 -13.22
N ASP A 508 -8.69 -17.57 -13.90
CA ASP A 508 -9.73 -16.70 -13.39
C ASP A 508 -10.40 -17.32 -12.16
N ALA A 509 -10.41 -16.58 -11.05
CA ALA A 509 -11.04 -17.01 -9.80
C ALA A 509 -12.58 -17.12 -9.92
N ALA A 510 -13.17 -16.61 -11.00
CA ALA A 510 -14.58 -16.80 -11.35
C ALA A 510 -14.88 -18.09 -12.14
N ASP A 511 -13.90 -18.99 -12.32
CA ASP A 511 -14.08 -20.28 -13.02
C ASP A 511 -13.31 -21.42 -12.31
N LEU A 512 -13.39 -21.48 -10.98
CA LEU A 512 -12.65 -22.46 -10.18
C LEU A 512 -13.32 -23.85 -10.17
N THR A 513 -14.65 -23.90 -10.26
CA THR A 513 -15.46 -25.13 -10.27
C THR A 513 -15.28 -25.97 -11.54
N SER A 514 -14.69 -25.39 -12.60
CA SER A 514 -14.26 -26.17 -13.76
C SER A 514 -13.01 -27.02 -13.49
N HIS A 515 -12.26 -26.72 -12.41
CA HIS A 515 -11.02 -27.40 -12.03
C HIS A 515 -11.16 -28.21 -10.74
N TRP A 516 -11.89 -27.68 -9.75
CA TRP A 516 -12.11 -28.34 -8.47
C TRP A 516 -13.58 -28.70 -8.25
N GLU A 517 -13.82 -29.86 -7.64
CA GLU A 517 -15.18 -30.35 -7.40
C GLU A 517 -15.92 -29.47 -6.37
N PRO A 518 -17.23 -29.22 -6.54
CA PRO A 518 -18.04 -28.56 -5.52
C PRO A 518 -18.00 -29.31 -4.17
N GLY A 519 -17.97 -28.56 -3.06
CA GLY A 519 -17.87 -29.12 -1.71
C GLY A 519 -16.52 -29.75 -1.35
N SER A 520 -15.44 -29.45 -2.10
CA SER A 520 -14.09 -30.00 -1.88
C SER A 520 -13.14 -29.08 -1.09
N VAL A 521 -13.68 -28.01 -0.49
CA VAL A 521 -12.96 -27.03 0.33
C VAL A 521 -13.72 -26.84 1.63
N ASP A 522 -13.01 -26.72 2.75
CA ASP A 522 -13.63 -26.56 4.08
C ASP A 522 -13.48 -25.14 4.63
N ALA A 523 -12.36 -24.49 4.31
CA ALA A 523 -12.13 -23.09 4.64
C ALA A 523 -11.54 -22.33 3.44
N ALA A 524 -12.16 -21.22 3.05
CA ALA A 524 -11.64 -20.29 2.06
C ALA A 524 -11.10 -19.05 2.77
N ILE A 525 -9.85 -18.68 2.51
CA ILE A 525 -9.23 -17.49 3.08
C ILE A 525 -8.85 -16.60 1.91
N VAL A 526 -9.46 -15.42 1.86
CA VAL A 526 -9.44 -14.57 0.67
C VAL A 526 -8.79 -13.24 1.01
N ASP A 527 -7.71 -12.91 0.31
CA ASP A 527 -7.14 -11.55 0.27
C ASP A 527 -7.41 -10.96 -1.13
N PRO A 528 -8.58 -10.32 -1.33
CA PRO A 528 -9.00 -9.89 -2.66
C PRO A 528 -8.17 -8.69 -3.17
N PRO A 529 -8.09 -8.50 -4.50
CA PRO A 529 -7.45 -7.34 -5.11
C PRO A 529 -8.10 -6.00 -4.71
N TYR A 530 -7.28 -4.95 -4.60
CA TYR A 530 -7.67 -3.68 -3.97
C TYR A 530 -8.27 -2.68 -4.97
N TYR A 531 -9.48 -2.95 -5.44
CA TYR A 531 -10.30 -2.00 -6.19
C TYR A 531 -9.53 -1.22 -7.28
N SER A 532 -9.40 0.12 -7.16
CA SER A 532 -8.66 0.98 -8.10
C SER A 532 -7.23 1.32 -7.67
N SER A 533 -6.70 0.68 -6.62
CA SER A 533 -5.43 1.05 -6.01
C SER A 533 -4.21 0.63 -6.83
N ILE A 534 -4.28 -0.56 -7.44
CA ILE A 534 -3.20 -1.18 -8.20
C ILE A 534 -3.82 -1.92 -9.39
N MET A 535 -3.28 -1.69 -10.59
CA MET A 535 -3.62 -2.44 -11.80
C MET A 535 -2.57 -3.56 -11.96
N TYR A 536 -2.81 -4.75 -11.42
CA TYR A 536 -1.75 -5.76 -11.29
C TYR A 536 -1.34 -6.31 -12.65
N ALA A 537 -2.31 -6.61 -13.53
CA ALA A 537 -2.05 -7.10 -14.87
C ALA A 537 -1.14 -6.13 -15.65
N GLU A 538 -1.51 -4.85 -15.73
CA GLU A 538 -0.72 -3.81 -16.42
C GLU A 538 0.71 -3.67 -15.89
N LEU A 539 0.89 -3.69 -14.57
CA LEU A 539 2.22 -3.57 -13.97
C LEU A 539 3.02 -4.88 -14.08
N SER A 540 2.35 -6.02 -14.23
CA SER A 540 3.00 -7.33 -14.32
C SER A 540 3.55 -7.63 -15.71
N ASP A 541 3.01 -7.00 -16.77
CA ASP A 541 3.43 -7.22 -18.16
C ASP A 541 4.95 -7.08 -18.35
N VAL A 542 5.59 -6.11 -17.67
CA VAL A 542 7.04 -5.90 -17.73
C VAL A 542 7.85 -7.12 -17.30
N PHE A 543 7.34 -7.89 -16.33
CA PHE A 543 7.96 -9.12 -15.89
C PHE A 543 7.47 -10.31 -16.72
N TYR A 544 6.20 -10.30 -17.12
CA TYR A 544 5.59 -11.34 -17.94
C TYR A 544 6.37 -11.58 -19.22
N VAL A 545 6.64 -10.52 -20.00
CA VAL A 545 7.31 -10.66 -21.30
C VAL A 545 8.70 -11.26 -21.18
N ILE A 546 9.45 -10.90 -20.12
CA ILE A 546 10.75 -11.53 -19.85
C ILE A 546 10.59 -12.98 -19.41
N GLN A 547 9.69 -13.27 -18.48
CA GLN A 547 9.54 -14.63 -17.98
C GLN A 547 9.04 -15.59 -19.08
N LYS A 548 8.18 -15.10 -19.97
CA LYS A 548 7.69 -15.83 -21.13
C LYS A 548 8.83 -16.31 -22.02
N GLU A 549 9.78 -15.44 -22.36
CA GLU A 549 10.95 -15.82 -23.17
C GLU A 549 11.71 -17.03 -22.59
N TYR A 550 11.81 -17.11 -21.26
CA TYR A 550 12.53 -18.18 -20.57
C TYR A 550 11.68 -19.46 -20.38
N LEU A 551 10.37 -19.32 -20.19
CA LEU A 551 9.53 -20.38 -19.62
C LEU A 551 8.33 -20.79 -20.47
N GLU A 552 8.08 -20.23 -21.65
CA GLU A 552 6.92 -20.59 -22.48
C GLU A 552 6.83 -22.11 -22.76
N ASP A 553 7.97 -22.80 -22.95
CA ASP A 553 8.02 -24.27 -23.12
C ASP A 553 8.03 -25.06 -21.80
N VAL A 554 8.28 -24.40 -20.66
CA VAL A 554 8.32 -25.01 -19.31
C VAL A 554 6.94 -24.93 -18.65
N HIS A 555 6.29 -23.79 -18.77
CA HIS A 555 5.01 -23.42 -18.17
C HIS A 555 4.05 -22.83 -19.22
N PRO A 556 3.68 -23.60 -20.27
CA PRO A 556 2.78 -23.12 -21.32
C PRO A 556 1.39 -22.73 -20.79
N GLU A 557 0.98 -23.29 -19.65
CA GLU A 557 -0.26 -22.96 -18.95
C GLU A 557 -0.25 -21.55 -18.34
N ILE A 558 0.93 -20.99 -18.03
CA ILE A 558 1.10 -19.63 -17.48
C ILE A 558 1.43 -18.62 -18.59
N TYR A 559 2.23 -19.02 -19.58
CA TYR A 559 2.82 -18.13 -20.59
C TYR A 559 2.26 -18.31 -22.01
N GLY A 560 1.04 -18.87 -22.14
CA GLY A 560 0.42 -19.16 -23.43
C GLY A 560 -0.17 -17.93 -24.18
N SER A 561 -0.31 -16.78 -23.52
CA SER A 561 -0.82 -15.54 -24.10
C SER A 561 0.32 -14.59 -24.52
N ASN A 562 -0.01 -13.44 -25.13
CA ASN A 562 1.00 -12.43 -25.47
C ASN A 562 1.28 -11.46 -24.31
N LEU A 563 0.27 -11.16 -23.51
CA LEU A 563 0.33 -10.30 -22.33
C LEU A 563 -0.55 -10.91 -21.24
N THR A 564 -0.51 -10.32 -20.06
CA THR A 564 -1.37 -10.70 -18.94
C THR A 564 -2.85 -10.43 -19.20
N ASP A 565 -3.71 -11.22 -18.54
CA ASP A 565 -5.15 -11.11 -18.64
C ASP A 565 -5.66 -9.90 -17.84
N LYS A 566 -5.89 -8.80 -18.55
CA LYS A 566 -6.47 -7.57 -17.99
C LYS A 566 -7.99 -7.64 -17.91
N ASP A 567 -8.61 -8.58 -18.62
CA ASP A 567 -10.06 -8.62 -18.78
C ASP A 567 -10.73 -9.30 -17.59
N ASN A 568 -10.14 -10.40 -17.11
CA ASN A 568 -10.64 -11.17 -15.98
C ASN A 568 -10.07 -10.72 -14.62
N GLU A 569 -9.30 -9.63 -14.57
CA GLU A 569 -8.79 -9.09 -13.31
C GLU A 569 -9.90 -8.40 -12.50
N ALA A 570 -10.01 -8.72 -11.22
CA ALA A 570 -10.95 -8.07 -10.29
C ALA A 570 -10.41 -6.70 -9.80
N VAL A 571 -10.29 -5.73 -10.71
CA VAL A 571 -9.90 -4.34 -10.38
C VAL A 571 -10.89 -3.34 -10.96
N ALA A 572 -11.03 -2.20 -10.29
CA ALA A 572 -11.80 -1.07 -10.78
C ALA A 572 -10.88 -0.15 -11.59
N ASN A 573 -10.83 -0.36 -12.91
CA ASN A 573 -10.02 0.44 -13.83
C ASN A 573 -10.88 1.35 -14.74
N PRO A 574 -11.05 2.64 -14.39
CA PRO A 574 -11.86 3.57 -15.19
C PRO A 574 -11.35 3.78 -16.61
N TYR A 575 -10.05 3.60 -16.86
CA TYR A 575 -9.48 3.85 -18.18
C TYR A 575 -9.92 2.80 -19.21
N ARG A 576 -10.28 1.58 -18.77
CA ARG A 576 -10.84 0.54 -19.65
C ARG A 576 -12.20 0.91 -20.24
N PHE A 577 -12.93 1.81 -19.57
CA PHE A 577 -14.28 2.22 -19.96
C PHE A 577 -14.32 3.59 -20.65
N GLU A 578 -13.17 4.20 -20.95
CA GLU A 578 -13.13 5.56 -21.51
C GLU A 578 -13.80 5.66 -22.89
N GLU A 579 -13.75 4.61 -23.70
CA GLU A 579 -14.41 4.55 -25.02
C GLU A 579 -15.89 4.16 -24.96
N ILE A 580 -16.35 3.63 -23.81
CA ILE A 580 -17.70 3.10 -23.61
C ILE A 580 -18.59 4.08 -22.82
N ALA A 581 -17.99 4.86 -21.93
CA ALA A 581 -18.71 5.81 -21.07
C ALA A 581 -19.50 6.84 -21.89
N ASP A 582 -20.68 7.21 -21.37
CA ASP A 582 -21.59 8.16 -21.99
C ASP A 582 -22.14 9.19 -20.98
N ASP A 583 -23.14 9.97 -21.38
CA ASP A 583 -23.74 11.01 -20.52
C ASP A 583 -24.57 10.41 -19.34
N GLU A 584 -24.95 9.13 -19.40
CA GLU A 584 -25.75 8.44 -18.38
C GLU A 584 -24.90 7.64 -17.38
N GLN A 585 -23.80 7.02 -17.84
CA GLN A 585 -22.86 6.27 -17.00
C GLN A 585 -21.43 6.76 -17.19
N SER A 586 -20.82 7.21 -16.08
CA SER A 586 -19.42 7.60 -16.12
C SER A 586 -18.50 6.38 -16.19
N LYS A 587 -17.26 6.59 -16.65
CA LYS A 587 -16.24 5.56 -16.68
C LYS A 587 -15.91 4.98 -15.29
N ASP A 588 -16.10 5.79 -14.25
CA ASP A 588 -15.88 5.37 -12.86
C ASP A 588 -17.03 4.43 -12.46
N ASP A 589 -18.29 4.79 -12.75
CA ASP A 589 -19.47 3.94 -12.48
C ASP A 589 -19.39 2.57 -13.16
N LEU A 590 -18.87 2.51 -14.38
CA LEU A 590 -18.70 1.26 -15.13
C LEU A 590 -17.57 0.39 -14.56
N ALA A 591 -16.46 1.00 -14.15
CA ALA A 591 -15.35 0.28 -13.51
C ALA A 591 -15.76 -0.29 -12.16
N ASP A 592 -16.54 0.48 -11.40
CA ASP A 592 -17.11 0.06 -10.13
C ASP A 592 -18.00 -1.17 -10.33
N GLN A 593 -18.98 -1.10 -11.25
CA GLN A 593 -19.88 -2.22 -11.60
C GLN A 593 -19.13 -3.47 -12.06
N HIS A 594 -18.08 -3.32 -12.87
CA HIS A 594 -17.26 -4.45 -13.32
C HIS A 594 -16.58 -5.13 -12.12
N TYR A 595 -15.99 -4.36 -11.21
CA TYR A 595 -15.40 -4.91 -9.99
C TYR A 595 -16.45 -5.61 -9.11
N GLU A 596 -17.62 -4.98 -8.88
CA GLU A 596 -18.69 -5.59 -8.06
C GLU A 596 -19.10 -6.95 -8.64
N SER A 597 -19.36 -6.99 -9.94
CA SER A 597 -19.76 -8.22 -10.65
C SER A 597 -18.68 -9.29 -10.55
N LYS A 598 -17.41 -8.91 -10.72
CA LYS A 598 -16.30 -9.86 -10.66
C LYS A 598 -16.13 -10.46 -9.26
N MET A 599 -16.26 -9.64 -8.21
CA MET A 599 -16.20 -10.13 -6.83
C MET A 599 -17.38 -11.05 -6.49
N GLU A 600 -18.59 -10.75 -6.99
CA GLU A 600 -19.76 -11.61 -6.84
C GLU A 600 -19.54 -12.98 -7.50
N GLU A 601 -19.01 -13.01 -8.73
CA GLU A 601 -18.67 -14.24 -9.43
C GLU A 601 -17.62 -15.07 -8.66
N ILE A 602 -16.56 -14.45 -8.16
CA ILE A 602 -15.52 -15.13 -7.36
C ILE A 602 -16.13 -15.72 -6.08
N PHE A 603 -16.98 -14.97 -5.37
CA PHE A 603 -17.61 -15.47 -4.16
C PHE A 603 -18.62 -16.58 -4.44
N ALA A 604 -19.36 -16.53 -5.55
CA ALA A 604 -20.23 -17.61 -5.96
C ALA A 604 -19.44 -18.92 -6.20
N GLU A 605 -18.32 -18.85 -6.91
CA GLU A 605 -17.42 -20.00 -7.12
C GLU A 605 -16.87 -20.55 -5.80
N VAL A 606 -16.41 -19.67 -4.90
CA VAL A 606 -15.94 -20.08 -3.57
C VAL A 606 -17.07 -20.72 -2.76
N GLN A 607 -18.29 -20.19 -2.85
CA GLN A 607 -19.45 -20.76 -2.18
C GLN A 607 -19.73 -22.17 -2.70
N GLU A 608 -19.69 -22.41 -4.01
CA GLU A 608 -19.92 -23.74 -4.57
C GLU A 608 -18.84 -24.75 -4.15
N LEU A 609 -17.59 -24.32 -4.10
CA LEU A 609 -16.45 -25.15 -3.66
C LEU A 609 -16.49 -25.49 -2.16
N LEU A 610 -17.06 -24.63 -1.32
CA LEU A 610 -17.15 -24.88 0.11
C LEU A 610 -18.09 -26.04 0.44
N SER A 611 -17.67 -26.91 1.36
CA SER A 611 -18.54 -27.90 1.99
C SER A 611 -19.70 -27.22 2.72
N PRO A 612 -20.85 -27.88 2.91
CA PRO A 612 -21.93 -27.33 3.72
C PRO A 612 -21.42 -26.89 5.11
N GLY A 613 -21.77 -25.68 5.56
CA GLY A 613 -21.25 -25.13 6.81
C GLY A 613 -19.78 -24.66 6.76
N GLY A 614 -19.11 -24.79 5.61
CA GLY A 614 -17.74 -24.31 5.39
C GLY A 614 -17.59 -22.81 5.63
N VAL A 615 -16.35 -22.42 5.95
CA VAL A 615 -16.02 -21.07 6.46
C VAL A 615 -15.29 -20.28 5.39
N MET A 616 -15.65 -19.00 5.22
CA MET A 616 -14.89 -18.05 4.43
C MET A 616 -14.41 -16.90 5.30
N THR A 617 -13.10 -16.62 5.26
CA THR A 617 -12.48 -15.48 5.96
C THR A 617 -11.90 -14.53 4.92
N VAL A 618 -12.50 -13.35 4.76
CA VAL A 618 -12.06 -12.32 3.82
C VAL A 618 -11.26 -11.25 4.56
N MET A 619 -10.03 -10.99 4.13
CA MET A 619 -9.18 -9.92 4.65
C MET A 619 -9.42 -8.65 3.85
N PHE A 620 -10.11 -7.65 4.41
CA PHE A 620 -10.46 -6.44 3.67
C PHE A 620 -10.21 -5.16 4.46
N THR A 621 -9.63 -4.15 3.80
CA THR A 621 -9.58 -2.77 4.29
C THR A 621 -10.02 -1.83 3.19
N HIS A 622 -11.07 -1.06 3.45
CA HIS A 622 -11.34 0.13 2.66
C HIS A 622 -11.90 1.24 3.54
N ARG A 623 -11.58 2.50 3.21
CA ARG A 623 -12.13 3.67 3.92
C ARG A 623 -13.51 4.04 3.41
N GLU A 624 -13.70 3.93 2.11
CA GLU A 624 -14.96 4.30 1.48
C GLU A 624 -15.98 3.19 1.76
N MET A 625 -17.12 3.58 2.33
CA MET A 625 -18.24 2.67 2.61
C MET A 625 -18.76 1.98 1.36
N ASP A 626 -18.59 2.60 0.19
CA ASP A 626 -19.07 2.07 -1.08
C ASP A 626 -18.40 0.72 -1.38
N ALA A 627 -17.11 0.56 -1.06
CA ALA A 627 -16.43 -0.72 -1.20
C ALA A 627 -16.91 -1.78 -0.19
N TRP A 628 -17.33 -1.38 1.02
CA TRP A 628 -17.97 -2.28 2.01
C TRP A 628 -19.38 -2.69 1.59
N ASP A 629 -20.12 -1.77 0.99
CA ASP A 629 -21.44 -2.01 0.42
C ASP A 629 -21.34 -3.02 -0.73
N THR A 630 -20.41 -2.82 -1.66
CA THR A 630 -20.08 -3.78 -2.73
C THR A 630 -19.76 -5.16 -2.16
N LEU A 631 -18.78 -5.25 -1.27
CA LEU A 631 -18.28 -6.51 -0.73
C LEU A 631 -19.39 -7.28 0.01
N THR A 632 -20.14 -6.59 0.88
CA THR A 632 -21.22 -7.21 1.65
C THR A 632 -22.36 -7.64 0.74
N SER A 633 -22.72 -6.81 -0.26
CA SER A 633 -23.75 -7.16 -1.24
C SER A 633 -23.36 -8.42 -2.02
N ALA A 634 -22.09 -8.52 -2.44
CA ALA A 634 -21.56 -9.70 -3.14
C ALA A 634 -21.59 -10.96 -2.26
N LEU A 635 -21.19 -10.86 -0.99
CA LEU A 635 -21.26 -11.98 -0.04
C LEU A 635 -22.68 -12.50 0.17
N ILE A 636 -23.62 -11.59 0.44
CA ILE A 636 -25.03 -11.92 0.65
C ILE A 636 -25.63 -12.55 -0.62
N SER A 637 -25.33 -11.96 -1.79
CA SER A 637 -25.85 -12.45 -3.08
C SER A 637 -25.30 -13.83 -3.45
N ALA A 638 -24.04 -14.12 -3.10
CA ALA A 638 -23.43 -15.43 -3.23
C ALA A 638 -23.98 -16.47 -2.23
N GLY A 639 -24.76 -16.05 -1.22
CA GLY A 639 -25.40 -16.94 -0.24
C GLY A 639 -24.58 -17.20 1.02
N PHE A 640 -23.74 -16.25 1.41
CA PHE A 640 -23.02 -16.28 2.69
C PHE A 640 -23.74 -15.53 3.80
N THR A 641 -23.65 -16.06 5.02
CA THR A 641 -24.06 -15.38 6.25
C THR A 641 -22.81 -14.93 7.01
N ILE A 642 -22.69 -13.64 7.35
CA ILE A 642 -21.57 -13.11 8.14
C ILE A 642 -21.72 -13.55 9.60
N THR A 643 -20.70 -14.19 10.19
CA THR A 643 -20.76 -14.75 11.55
C THR A 643 -19.86 -14.04 12.55
N ALA A 644 -18.75 -13.43 12.11
CA ALA A 644 -17.86 -12.66 12.98
C ALA A 644 -17.02 -11.66 12.18
N THR A 645 -16.49 -10.65 12.88
CA THR A 645 -15.59 -9.66 12.29
C THR A 645 -14.49 -9.24 13.25
N HIS A 646 -13.23 -9.17 12.78
CA HIS A 646 -12.07 -8.85 13.63
C HIS A 646 -11.21 -7.73 13.02
N PRO A 647 -11.01 -6.60 13.71
CA PRO A 647 -10.03 -5.59 13.30
C PRO A 647 -8.60 -6.04 13.66
N ILE A 648 -7.68 -5.97 12.70
CA ILE A 648 -6.28 -6.39 12.81
C ILE A 648 -5.40 -5.33 12.17
N LYS A 649 -4.35 -4.88 12.86
CA LYS A 649 -3.36 -3.95 12.31
C LYS A 649 -2.45 -4.67 11.33
N THR A 650 -2.71 -4.46 10.04
CA THR A 650 -1.95 -5.08 8.95
C THR A 650 -1.06 -4.10 8.16
N GLU A 651 -1.08 -2.80 8.48
CA GLU A 651 -0.28 -1.77 7.80
C GLU A 651 0.72 -1.07 8.75
N MET A 652 1.84 -0.57 8.21
CA MET A 652 2.87 0.11 9.02
C MET A 652 2.36 1.46 9.53
N SER A 653 2.27 1.61 10.85
CA SER A 653 2.01 2.88 11.54
C SER A 653 3.11 3.95 11.31
N ASP A 654 4.25 3.57 10.72
CA ASP A 654 5.44 4.41 10.60
C ASP A 654 5.67 4.96 9.18
N ARG A 655 4.93 6.01 8.86
CA ARG A 655 5.44 7.13 8.05
C ARG A 655 5.23 8.46 8.76
N ILE A 656 5.76 8.56 9.98
CA ILE A 656 6.08 9.84 10.63
C ILE A 656 7.17 10.52 9.78
N GLY A 657 6.77 11.22 8.72
CA GLY A 657 7.69 11.91 7.81
C GLY A 657 7.22 12.10 6.37
N VAL A 658 6.11 11.47 5.95
CA VAL A 658 5.44 11.83 4.69
C VAL A 658 4.22 12.67 5.04
N GLN A 659 4.37 13.99 4.94
CA GLN A 659 3.25 14.93 5.02
C GLN A 659 2.08 14.44 4.15
N GLY A 660 0.91 14.25 4.77
CA GLY A 660 -0.38 14.49 4.13
C GLY A 660 -1.20 13.28 3.68
N LYS A 661 -0.81 12.03 3.95
CA LYS A 661 -1.71 10.88 3.73
C LYS A 661 -1.69 9.97 4.94
N ALA A 662 -2.64 10.19 5.85
CA ALA A 662 -3.02 9.12 6.78
C ALA A 662 -3.49 7.94 5.92
N SER A 663 -2.89 6.76 6.03
CA SER A 663 -3.42 5.46 5.58
C SER A 663 -4.38 4.91 6.63
N ALA A 664 -5.30 4.00 6.27
CA ALA A 664 -6.06 3.27 7.30
C ALA A 664 -5.15 2.15 7.78
N ASP A 665 -4.80 2.13 9.07
CA ASP A 665 -3.69 1.29 9.55
C ASP A 665 -4.12 -0.17 9.84
N SER A 666 -5.40 -0.52 9.60
CA SER A 666 -6.02 -1.79 10.02
C SER A 666 -6.84 -2.48 8.91
N SER A 667 -6.75 -3.81 8.80
CA SER A 667 -7.67 -4.69 8.06
C SER A 667 -8.74 -5.27 8.95
N ILE A 668 -9.91 -5.54 8.39
CA ILE A 668 -10.94 -6.32 9.06
C ILE A 668 -11.02 -7.68 8.39
N PHE A 669 -10.99 -8.72 9.21
CA PHE A 669 -11.36 -10.05 8.78
C PHE A 669 -12.88 -10.15 8.88
N LEU A 670 -13.54 -10.35 7.73
CA LEU A 670 -14.95 -10.72 7.67
C LEU A 670 -15.04 -12.25 7.61
N VAL A 671 -15.67 -12.86 8.61
CA VAL A 671 -15.92 -14.29 8.64
C VAL A 671 -17.36 -14.54 8.21
N ALA A 672 -17.55 -15.45 7.26
CA ALA A 672 -18.85 -15.84 6.79
C ALA A 672 -18.95 -17.37 6.64
N ARG A 673 -20.16 -17.90 6.73
CA ARG A 673 -20.46 -19.33 6.53
C ARG A 673 -21.38 -19.56 5.36
N LYS A 674 -21.19 -20.72 4.73
CA LYS A 674 -22.14 -21.27 3.76
C LYS A 674 -23.32 -21.90 4.49
N GLU A 675 -24.51 -21.30 4.36
CA GLU A 675 -25.76 -21.85 4.89
C GLU A 675 -26.70 -22.29 3.75
N GLU A 676 -27.58 -23.27 4.01
CA GLU A 676 -28.67 -23.58 3.08
C GLU A 676 -29.67 -22.41 3.05
N ALA A 677 -29.98 -21.93 1.84
CA ALA A 677 -30.89 -20.80 1.62
C ALA A 677 -32.25 -21.00 2.32
N GLN A 678 -32.46 -20.29 3.43
CA GLN A 678 -33.80 -20.18 4.02
C GLN A 678 -34.66 -19.24 3.18
N SER A 679 -35.96 -19.56 3.00
CA SER A 679 -36.90 -18.63 2.35
C SER A 679 -36.99 -17.35 3.18
N PRO A 680 -36.58 -16.17 2.67
CA PRO A 680 -36.50 -15.01 3.53
C PRO A 680 -37.89 -14.44 3.81
N SER A 681 -38.25 -14.30 5.09
CA SER A 681 -39.24 -13.30 5.48
C SER A 681 -38.57 -11.92 5.35
N ARG A 682 -39.20 -10.99 4.64
CA ARG A 682 -38.69 -9.61 4.54
C ARG A 682 -38.77 -8.94 5.91
N THR A 683 -37.65 -8.39 6.39
CA THR A 683 -37.60 -7.61 7.63
C THR A 683 -37.72 -6.12 7.31
N LEU A 684 -38.45 -5.36 8.14
CA LEU A 684 -38.59 -3.92 7.95
C LEU A 684 -37.36 -3.18 8.51
N TRP A 685 -36.86 -2.18 7.79
CA TRP A 685 -35.73 -1.35 8.24
C TRP A 685 -35.89 -0.80 9.67
N GLU A 686 -37.10 -0.38 10.04
CA GLU A 686 -37.40 0.16 11.37
C GLU A 686 -37.27 -0.88 12.49
N GLU A 687 -37.30 -2.18 12.16
CA GLU A 687 -37.13 -3.28 13.12
C GLU A 687 -35.65 -3.59 13.39
N VAL A 688 -34.77 -3.31 12.42
CA VAL A 688 -33.32 -3.63 12.50
C VAL A 688 -32.48 -2.39 12.86
N GLN A 689 -32.96 -1.18 12.57
CA GLN A 689 -32.19 0.05 12.73
C GLN A 689 -31.65 0.27 14.16
N ASP A 690 -32.47 -0.02 15.17
CA ASP A 690 -32.05 0.15 16.57
C ASP A 690 -31.02 -0.91 16.99
N ASP A 691 -31.14 -2.14 16.47
CA ASP A 691 -30.17 -3.22 16.73
C ASP A 691 -28.81 -2.93 16.07
N ILE A 692 -28.82 -2.42 14.83
CA ILE A 692 -27.62 -1.91 14.14
C ILE A 692 -26.94 -0.81 14.96
N ARG A 693 -27.72 0.19 15.41
CA ARG A 693 -27.20 1.29 16.21
C ARG A 693 -26.58 0.77 17.51
N GLN A 694 -27.25 -0.16 18.18
CA GLN A 694 -26.76 -0.73 19.43
C GLN A 694 -25.48 -1.54 19.22
N ALA A 695 -25.43 -2.40 18.20
CA ALA A 695 -24.23 -3.19 17.87
C ALA A 695 -23.02 -2.31 17.56
N ALA A 696 -23.21 -1.22 16.81
CA ALA A 696 -22.15 -0.26 16.52
C ALA A 696 -21.65 0.46 17.78
N ARG A 697 -22.55 0.83 18.71
CA ARG A 697 -22.16 1.45 19.99
C ARG A 697 -21.40 0.48 20.88
N ASP A 698 -21.92 -0.73 21.04
CA ASP A 698 -21.31 -1.78 21.87
C ASP A 698 -19.89 -2.10 21.40
N GLN A 699 -19.69 -2.24 20.07
CA GLN A 699 -18.38 -2.48 19.50
C GLN A 699 -17.40 -1.32 19.74
N ALA A 700 -17.86 -0.08 19.57
CA ALA A 700 -17.03 1.09 19.81
C ALA A 700 -16.64 1.20 21.29
N GLU A 701 -17.58 0.96 22.21
CA GLU A 701 -17.33 0.96 23.65
C GLU A 701 -16.37 -0.18 24.05
N GLU A 702 -16.55 -1.40 23.55
CA GLU A 702 -15.65 -2.54 23.81
C GLU A 702 -14.21 -2.23 23.36
N ILE A 703 -14.04 -1.67 22.16
CA ILE A 703 -12.71 -1.26 21.66
C ILE A 703 -12.09 -0.19 22.55
N LEU A 704 -12.84 0.86 22.90
CA LEU A 704 -12.34 1.98 23.70
C LEU A 704 -12.03 1.58 25.15
N ASP A 705 -12.72 0.57 25.69
CA ASP A 705 -12.49 0.05 27.04
C ASP A 705 -11.47 -1.11 27.07
N SER A 706 -11.11 -1.68 25.92
CA SER A 706 -10.14 -2.78 25.82
C SER A 706 -8.70 -2.38 26.16
N GLY A 707 -8.41 -1.08 26.23
CA GLY A 707 -7.04 -0.55 26.35
C GLY A 707 -6.22 -0.68 25.06
N TYR A 708 -6.82 -1.18 23.98
CA TYR A 708 -6.18 -1.30 22.68
C TYR A 708 -6.09 0.08 22.00
N ASN A 709 -4.87 0.52 21.67
CA ASN A 709 -4.64 1.81 21.03
C ASN A 709 -5.02 1.76 19.54
N ILE A 710 -6.32 1.87 19.24
CA ILE A 710 -6.88 1.98 17.89
C ILE A 710 -7.18 3.46 17.59
N SER A 711 -6.95 3.90 16.36
CA SER A 711 -7.31 5.26 15.96
C SER A 711 -8.84 5.44 16.00
N LYS A 712 -9.31 6.67 16.23
CA LYS A 712 -10.75 6.96 16.21
C LYS A 712 -11.41 6.59 14.88
N THR A 713 -10.66 6.69 13.78
CA THR A 713 -11.10 6.27 12.44
C THR A 713 -11.23 4.75 12.36
N ASP A 714 -10.24 4.00 12.86
CA ASP A 714 -10.28 2.54 12.87
C ASP A 714 -11.35 1.99 13.83
N THR A 715 -11.67 2.70 14.92
CA THR A 715 -12.80 2.35 15.81
C THR A 715 -14.12 2.34 15.03
N ALA A 716 -14.32 3.36 14.20
CA ALA A 716 -15.53 3.47 13.39
C ALA A 716 -15.58 2.43 12.26
N ILE A 717 -14.44 2.11 11.65
CA ILE A 717 -14.34 1.02 10.68
C ILE A 717 -14.63 -0.33 11.33
N ALA A 718 -14.06 -0.61 12.50
CA ALA A 718 -14.27 -1.86 13.24
C ALA A 718 -15.74 -2.09 13.63
N ALA A 719 -16.50 -1.02 13.89
CA ALA A 719 -17.94 -1.10 14.17
C ALA A 719 -18.80 -1.47 12.94
N TYR A 720 -18.27 -1.35 11.73
CA TYR A 720 -18.98 -1.78 10.51
C TYR A 720 -19.21 -3.28 10.51
N GLY A 721 -18.26 -4.06 11.02
CA GLY A 721 -18.35 -5.52 11.00
C GLY A 721 -19.58 -6.07 11.74
N PRO A 722 -19.76 -5.81 13.04
CA PRO A 722 -20.93 -6.25 13.80
C PRO A 722 -22.25 -5.68 13.26
N THR A 723 -22.20 -4.48 12.67
CA THR A 723 -23.35 -3.86 12.00
C THR A 723 -23.78 -4.65 10.76
N LEU A 724 -22.81 -4.98 9.91
CA LEU A 724 -23.05 -5.74 8.69
C LEU A 724 -23.52 -7.16 9.00
N GLN A 725 -23.01 -7.76 10.08
CA GLN A 725 -23.53 -9.03 10.61
C GLN A 725 -25.01 -8.92 10.96
N LYS A 726 -25.42 -7.94 11.78
CA LYS A 726 -26.84 -7.73 12.15
C LYS A 726 -27.73 -7.47 10.94
N TYR A 727 -27.21 -6.71 9.97
CA TYR A 727 -27.90 -6.45 8.73
C TYR A 727 -28.07 -7.72 7.88
N ALA A 728 -27.02 -8.55 7.76
CA ALA A 728 -27.02 -9.77 6.97
C ALA A 728 -27.96 -10.85 7.56
N GLU A 729 -28.02 -10.97 8.89
CA GLU A 729 -28.94 -11.88 9.60
C GLU A 729 -30.42 -11.61 9.27
N GLU A 730 -30.77 -10.35 9.00
CA GLU A 730 -32.15 -9.89 8.73
C GLU A 730 -32.42 -9.64 7.24
N TYR A 731 -31.47 -10.00 6.37
CA TYR A 731 -31.60 -9.78 4.93
C TYR A 731 -32.66 -10.72 4.31
N PRO A 732 -33.53 -10.24 3.40
CA PRO A 732 -33.59 -8.91 2.79
C PRO A 732 -34.34 -7.89 3.66
N VAL A 733 -33.69 -6.75 3.86
CA VAL A 733 -34.24 -5.61 4.60
C VAL A 733 -34.93 -4.64 3.64
N VAL A 734 -36.18 -4.28 3.94
CA VAL A 734 -36.98 -3.39 3.08
C VAL A 734 -37.57 -2.22 3.87
N ASN A 735 -37.81 -1.11 3.17
CA ASN A 735 -38.56 0.01 3.73
C ASN A 735 -40.08 -0.24 3.69
N LYS A 736 -40.87 0.69 4.25
CA LYS A 736 -42.35 0.62 4.26
C LYS A 736 -43.02 0.53 2.90
N LYS A 737 -42.31 0.88 1.82
CA LYS A 737 -42.80 0.78 0.44
C LYS A 737 -42.43 -0.56 -0.22
N GLY A 738 -41.67 -1.41 0.48
CA GLY A 738 -41.14 -2.66 -0.05
C GLY A 738 -39.92 -2.46 -0.96
N GLU A 739 -39.31 -1.27 -0.94
CA GLU A 739 -38.02 -1.02 -1.62
C GLU A 739 -36.91 -1.58 -0.73
N GLU A 740 -35.99 -2.31 -1.33
CA GLU A 740 -34.83 -2.88 -0.64
C GLU A 740 -33.89 -1.79 -0.15
N ILE A 741 -33.38 -1.97 1.06
CA ILE A 741 -32.33 -1.14 1.64
C ILE A 741 -31.00 -1.82 1.37
N ARG A 742 -29.97 -1.07 0.95
CA ARG A 742 -28.61 -1.60 0.75
C ARG A 742 -27.79 -1.55 2.05
N PRO A 743 -26.74 -2.39 2.21
CA PRO A 743 -25.82 -2.34 3.36
C PRO A 743 -25.28 -0.94 3.67
N ARG A 744 -25.07 -0.08 2.66
CA ARG A 744 -24.65 1.33 2.82
C ARG A 744 -25.48 2.11 3.86
N GLU A 745 -26.78 1.88 3.95
CA GLU A 745 -27.64 2.56 4.92
C GLU A 745 -27.35 2.11 6.36
N ALA A 746 -27.07 0.81 6.56
CA ALA A 746 -26.64 0.25 7.84
C ALA A 746 -25.29 0.83 8.28
N LEU A 747 -24.33 0.92 7.35
CA LEU A 747 -23.03 1.54 7.61
C LEU A 747 -23.15 3.01 8.02
N SER A 748 -24.04 3.77 7.36
CA SER A 748 -24.31 5.17 7.73
C SER A 748 -24.87 5.29 9.15
N GLN A 749 -25.80 4.41 9.54
CA GLN A 749 -26.32 4.37 10.91
C GLN A 749 -25.26 3.99 11.94
N ALA A 750 -24.40 3.01 11.64
CA ALA A 750 -23.30 2.65 12.52
C ALA A 750 -22.33 3.83 12.70
N ARG A 751 -22.00 4.54 11.62
CA ARG A 751 -21.11 5.69 11.66
C ARG A 751 -21.64 6.81 12.56
N GLU A 752 -22.94 7.11 12.45
CA GLU A 752 -23.60 8.07 13.34
C GLU A 752 -23.50 7.63 14.82
N ALA A 753 -23.74 6.35 15.09
CA ALA A 753 -23.69 5.76 16.41
C ALA A 753 -22.29 5.85 17.04
N VAL A 754 -21.26 5.45 16.31
CA VAL A 754 -19.85 5.50 16.76
C VAL A 754 -19.39 6.94 16.96
N THR A 755 -19.79 7.85 16.07
CA THR A 755 -19.47 9.27 16.22
C THR A 755 -20.02 9.82 17.54
N GLY A 756 -21.23 9.39 17.92
CA GLY A 756 -21.82 9.69 19.22
C GLY A 756 -20.96 9.19 20.39
N VAL A 757 -20.55 7.92 20.36
CA VAL A 757 -19.68 7.32 21.40
C VAL A 757 -18.34 8.04 21.52
N LEU A 758 -17.69 8.33 20.38
CA LEU A 758 -16.42 9.06 20.35
C LEU A 758 -16.57 10.48 20.92
N ALA A 759 -17.64 11.18 20.56
CA ALA A 759 -17.94 12.48 21.12
C ALA A 759 -18.16 12.41 22.64
N GLU A 760 -18.98 11.46 23.12
CA GLU A 760 -19.24 11.26 24.55
C GLU A 760 -17.96 10.93 25.35
N ARG A 761 -17.02 10.16 24.77
CA ARG A 761 -15.79 9.72 25.44
C ARG A 761 -14.70 10.78 25.45
N PHE A 762 -14.50 11.48 24.33
CA PHE A 762 -13.33 12.34 24.11
C PHE A 762 -13.62 13.83 24.20
N LEU A 763 -14.89 14.25 24.08
CA LEU A 763 -15.28 15.65 24.29
C LEU A 763 -15.82 15.83 25.71
N LYS A 764 -15.13 16.63 26.51
CA LYS A 764 -15.58 17.01 27.87
C LYS A 764 -16.52 18.20 27.83
N THR A 765 -16.58 18.90 26.70
CA THR A 765 -17.41 20.08 26.53
C THR A 765 -18.91 19.73 26.48
N ASP A 766 -19.63 20.10 27.54
CA ASP A 766 -21.09 20.00 27.60
C ASP A 766 -21.79 20.99 26.64
N GLY A 767 -22.72 20.49 25.83
CA GLY A 767 -23.63 21.30 25.02
C GLY A 767 -23.28 21.40 23.53
N ILE A 768 -22.43 20.51 23.01
CA ILE A 768 -22.13 20.43 21.56
C ILE A 768 -23.37 20.17 20.69
N GLU A 769 -24.42 19.56 21.22
CA GLU A 769 -25.69 19.44 20.49
C GLU A 769 -26.43 20.78 20.31
N GLN A 770 -26.03 21.81 21.06
CA GLN A 770 -26.69 23.13 21.07
C GLN A 770 -26.04 24.13 20.10
N ILE A 771 -24.85 23.81 19.55
CA ILE A 771 -24.21 24.63 18.52
C ILE A 771 -24.75 24.29 17.14
N ASP A 772 -24.58 25.22 16.20
CA ASP A 772 -25.04 25.04 14.82
C ASP A 772 -24.38 23.83 14.13
N SER A 773 -25.10 23.25 13.16
CA SER A 773 -24.69 22.03 12.45
C SER A 773 -23.34 22.14 11.75
N LEU A 774 -22.98 23.33 11.24
CA LEU A 774 -21.70 23.57 10.58
C LEU A 774 -20.55 23.55 11.58
N SER A 775 -20.67 24.26 12.69
CA SER A 775 -19.66 24.29 13.73
C SER A 775 -19.47 22.91 14.36
N ARG A 776 -20.57 22.17 14.57
CA ARG A 776 -20.53 20.78 15.05
C ARG A 776 -19.80 19.86 14.09
N TRP A 777 -20.12 19.93 12.79
CA TRP A 777 -19.42 19.17 11.76
C TRP A 777 -17.92 19.45 11.75
N TYR A 778 -17.52 20.72 11.84
CA TYR A 778 -16.12 21.11 11.85
C TYR A 778 -15.37 20.56 13.07
N ILE A 779 -15.99 20.60 14.26
CA ILE A 779 -15.42 20.03 15.49
C ILE A 779 -15.29 18.50 15.40
N LEU A 780 -16.34 17.81 14.95
CA LEU A 780 -16.31 16.34 14.80
C LEU A 780 -15.29 15.89 13.75
N SER A 781 -15.10 16.68 12.69
CA SER A 781 -14.08 16.45 11.68
C SER A 781 -12.67 16.47 12.29
N TRP A 782 -12.37 17.48 13.12
CA TRP A 782 -11.11 17.52 13.88
C TRP A 782 -11.01 16.42 14.93
N LEU A 783 -12.12 16.08 15.61
CA LEU A 783 -12.13 15.02 16.62
C LEU A 783 -11.69 13.68 16.05
N ILE A 784 -12.23 13.28 14.90
CA ILE A 784 -12.07 11.94 14.34
C ILE A 784 -10.78 11.80 13.52
N TYR A 785 -10.43 12.83 12.74
CA TYR A 785 -9.30 12.77 11.82
C TYR A 785 -8.02 13.38 12.36
N GLU A 786 -8.11 14.26 13.37
CA GLU A 786 -6.98 14.94 13.99
C GLU A 786 -6.05 15.66 12.99
N ASN A 787 -6.56 15.94 11.79
CA ASN A 787 -5.84 16.52 10.67
C ASN A 787 -6.77 17.41 9.84
N ASP A 788 -6.18 18.36 9.11
CA ASP A 788 -6.93 19.28 8.26
C ASP A 788 -7.41 18.62 6.96
N THR A 789 -6.93 17.42 6.62
CA THR A 789 -7.25 16.73 5.36
C THR A 789 -8.06 15.46 5.63
N ILE A 790 -9.21 15.33 4.97
CA ILE A 790 -10.22 14.29 5.22
C ILE A 790 -10.75 13.77 3.88
N PRO A 791 -10.93 12.45 3.68
CA PRO A 791 -11.59 11.93 2.48
C PRO A 791 -12.97 12.57 2.26
N TYR A 792 -13.31 12.89 1.02
CA TYR A 792 -14.54 13.64 0.73
C TYR A 792 -15.82 12.91 1.19
N ASP A 793 -15.93 11.61 0.93
CA ASP A 793 -17.11 10.83 1.32
C ASP A 793 -17.26 10.75 2.83
N GLU A 794 -16.16 10.64 3.55
CA GLU A 794 -16.14 10.65 5.01
C GLU A 794 -16.60 12.00 5.59
N ALA A 795 -16.09 13.09 5.04
CA ALA A 795 -16.54 14.42 5.39
C ALA A 795 -18.04 14.61 5.13
N ARG A 796 -18.55 14.04 4.04
CA ARG A 796 -19.99 14.08 3.70
C ARG A 796 -20.83 13.29 4.70
N GLN A 797 -20.36 12.12 5.17
CA GLN A 797 -21.04 11.33 6.19
C GLN A 797 -21.05 11.99 7.57
N LEU A 798 -19.93 12.58 7.98
CA LEU A 798 -19.93 13.44 9.16
C LEU A 798 -20.92 14.60 8.99
N GLY A 799 -21.08 15.08 7.76
CA GLY A 799 -22.12 16.03 7.40
C GLY A 799 -23.52 15.51 7.73
N VAL A 800 -23.84 14.28 7.33
CA VAL A 800 -25.12 13.62 7.67
C VAL A 800 -25.31 13.53 9.18
N ALA A 801 -24.33 13.00 9.92
CA ALA A 801 -24.39 12.89 11.39
C ALA A 801 -24.52 14.26 12.08
N ALA A 802 -23.85 15.28 11.54
CA ALA A 802 -23.95 16.66 12.01
C ALA A 802 -25.19 17.41 11.46
N ASN A 803 -26.02 16.78 10.62
CA ASN A 803 -27.17 17.37 9.94
C ASN A 803 -26.81 18.61 9.08
N VAL A 804 -25.76 18.49 8.26
CA VAL A 804 -25.30 19.50 7.31
C VAL A 804 -24.91 18.87 5.97
N ASP A 805 -25.41 19.45 4.88
CA ASP A 805 -24.95 19.12 3.53
C ASP A 805 -23.72 19.97 3.20
N ILE A 806 -22.55 19.32 3.18
CA ILE A 806 -21.25 19.99 3.02
C ILE A 806 -21.05 20.62 1.64
N ASP A 807 -21.75 20.15 0.60
CA ASP A 807 -21.64 20.68 -0.76
C ASP A 807 -22.42 21.98 -0.91
N ASN A 808 -23.60 22.04 -0.30
CA ASN A 808 -24.45 23.23 -0.32
C ASN A 808 -23.78 24.41 0.37
N ILE A 809 -23.00 24.17 1.42
CA ILE A 809 -22.34 25.24 2.20
C ILE A 809 -20.97 25.66 1.65
N LYS A 810 -20.32 24.82 0.83
CA LYS A 810 -18.93 25.00 0.38
C LYS A 810 -18.65 26.40 -0.15
N ARG A 811 -19.47 26.88 -1.10
CA ARG A 811 -19.26 28.18 -1.75
C ARG A 811 -19.53 29.35 -0.80
N SER A 812 -20.54 29.24 0.06
CA SER A 812 -20.95 30.30 0.97
C SER A 812 -20.02 30.46 2.17
N THR A 813 -19.40 29.38 2.65
CA THR A 813 -18.61 29.40 3.89
C THR A 813 -17.12 29.30 3.63
N LYS A 814 -16.70 28.66 2.53
CA LYS A 814 -15.31 28.25 2.28
C LYS A 814 -14.66 27.54 3.47
N ILE A 815 -15.46 26.83 4.26
CA ILE A 815 -14.98 26.07 5.44
C ILE A 815 -14.10 24.88 5.04
N TRP A 816 -14.20 24.45 3.78
CA TRP A 816 -13.37 23.38 3.22
C TRP A 816 -13.03 23.66 1.74
N GLY A 817 -11.90 23.13 1.27
CA GLY A 817 -11.43 23.16 -0.12
C GLY A 817 -11.20 21.76 -0.68
N LYS A 818 -11.25 21.58 -2.01
CA LYS A 818 -10.97 20.28 -2.64
C LYS A 818 -9.45 20.09 -2.75
N SER A 819 -8.96 18.92 -2.36
CA SER A 819 -7.55 18.49 -2.48
C SER A 819 -7.52 17.08 -3.07
N GLY A 820 -7.49 16.94 -4.39
CA GLY A 820 -7.61 15.62 -5.04
C GLY A 820 -8.98 14.97 -4.79
N LYS A 821 -8.97 13.76 -4.20
CA LYS A 821 -10.16 13.03 -3.72
C LYS A 821 -10.57 13.44 -2.29
N ASP A 822 -9.75 14.24 -1.61
CA ASP A 822 -9.95 14.66 -0.24
C ASP A 822 -10.50 16.09 -0.16
N ILE A 823 -10.95 16.47 1.02
CA ILE A 823 -11.19 17.84 1.43
C ILE A 823 -10.11 18.31 2.37
N GLN A 824 -9.77 19.60 2.29
CA GLN A 824 -8.97 20.28 3.28
C GLN A 824 -9.87 21.24 4.06
N LEU A 825 -9.98 21.04 5.37
CA LEU A 825 -10.59 21.97 6.32
C LEU A 825 -9.84 23.31 6.28
N LYS A 826 -10.60 24.41 6.37
CA LYS A 826 -10.09 25.76 6.20
C LYS A 826 -10.18 26.54 7.49
N ASP A 827 -9.06 27.10 7.91
CA ASP A 827 -8.95 27.95 9.10
C ASP A 827 -9.38 29.40 8.82
N HIS A 828 -9.05 30.32 9.72
CA HIS A 828 -9.38 31.75 9.55
C HIS A 828 -8.62 32.42 8.39
N THR A 829 -7.37 32.02 8.09
CA THR A 829 -6.54 32.63 7.04
C THR A 829 -7.11 32.40 5.64
N ASP A 830 -7.88 31.33 5.50
CA ASP A 830 -8.48 30.90 4.25
C ASP A 830 -9.90 31.45 4.00
N ARG A 831 -10.56 32.01 5.02
CA ARG A 831 -11.98 32.39 4.92
C ARG A 831 -12.40 33.71 5.56
N VAL A 832 -11.55 34.34 6.37
CA VAL A 832 -11.85 35.63 7.02
C VAL A 832 -11.24 36.79 6.23
N GLN A 833 -12.04 37.84 6.01
CA GLN A 833 -11.58 39.06 5.35
C GLN A 833 -10.60 39.84 6.23
N ASP A 834 -9.65 40.55 5.62
CA ASP A 834 -8.63 41.27 6.37
C ASP A 834 -9.21 42.53 7.04
N ILE A 835 -9.42 42.47 8.37
CA ILE A 835 -9.95 43.58 9.15
C ILE A 835 -9.16 44.89 9.01
N VAL A 836 -7.84 44.83 8.82
CA VAL A 836 -7.01 46.04 8.66
C VAL A 836 -7.32 46.72 7.32
N MET A 837 -7.48 45.92 6.27
CA MET A 837 -7.84 46.40 4.94
C MET A 837 -9.28 46.93 4.89
N LEU A 838 -10.21 46.30 5.61
CA LEU A 838 -11.61 46.73 5.70
C LEU A 838 -11.77 48.10 6.38
N LYS A 839 -10.84 48.48 7.26
CA LYS A 839 -10.81 49.79 7.91
C LYS A 839 -10.14 50.88 7.06
N SER A 840 -9.52 50.52 5.93
CA SER A 840 -8.88 51.48 5.01
C SER A 840 -9.89 52.07 4.02
N ASP A 841 -9.80 53.37 3.74
CA ASP A 841 -10.67 54.07 2.77
C ASP A 841 -10.37 53.70 1.29
N SER A 842 -9.60 52.63 1.03
CA SER A 842 -9.25 52.22 -0.33
C SER A 842 -10.43 51.52 -1.00
N ALA A 843 -10.77 51.93 -2.23
CA ALA A 843 -11.92 51.40 -2.97
C ALA A 843 -11.72 49.96 -3.47
N ASP A 844 -10.51 49.39 -3.34
CA ASP A 844 -10.17 48.07 -3.85
C ASP A 844 -9.55 47.23 -2.72
N ASN A 845 -10.40 46.56 -1.92
CA ASN A 845 -9.97 45.57 -0.93
C ASN A 845 -10.11 44.16 -1.54
N PRO A 846 -9.01 43.50 -1.97
CA PRO A 846 -9.06 42.18 -2.59
C PRO A 846 -9.66 41.11 -1.68
N SER A 847 -9.53 41.26 -0.35
CA SER A 847 -10.05 40.28 0.62
C SER A 847 -11.57 40.18 0.60
N SER A 848 -12.28 41.29 0.38
CA SER A 848 -13.75 41.34 0.33
C SER A 848 -14.36 40.55 -0.83
N ARG A 849 -13.58 40.35 -1.91
CA ARG A 849 -13.96 39.51 -3.06
C ARG A 849 -13.52 38.06 -2.88
N LYS A 850 -12.51 37.82 -2.04
CA LYS A 850 -11.86 36.52 -1.87
C LYS A 850 -12.48 35.70 -0.74
N TYR A 851 -12.91 36.31 0.35
CA TYR A 851 -13.24 35.61 1.59
C TYR A 851 -14.68 35.89 2.06
N PRO A 852 -15.45 34.86 2.45
CA PRO A 852 -16.87 35.01 2.76
C PRO A 852 -17.15 35.60 4.15
N VAL A 853 -16.25 35.44 5.12
CA VAL A 853 -16.50 35.86 6.50
C VAL A 853 -15.98 37.29 6.71
N ASN A 854 -16.89 38.23 6.98
CA ASN A 854 -16.53 39.60 7.29
C ASN A 854 -16.41 39.78 8.82
N PRO A 855 -15.21 40.00 9.38
CA PRO A 855 -15.03 40.14 10.81
C PRO A 855 -15.67 41.44 11.36
N THR A 856 -16.12 42.37 10.53
CA THR A 856 -16.83 43.57 10.99
C THR A 856 -18.32 43.35 11.24
N ASP A 857 -18.87 42.19 10.86
CA ASP A 857 -20.28 41.89 11.08
C ASP A 857 -20.60 41.81 12.58
N THR A 858 -21.79 42.28 12.97
CA THR A 858 -22.23 42.30 14.37
C THR A 858 -22.86 40.98 14.82
N ARG A 859 -23.17 40.09 13.87
CA ARG A 859 -23.76 38.76 14.08
C ARG A 859 -23.23 37.81 13.03
N PHE A 860 -23.03 36.56 13.42
CA PHE A 860 -22.58 35.49 12.54
C PHE A 860 -23.68 34.44 12.40
N THR A 861 -23.78 33.83 11.22
CA THR A 861 -24.72 32.73 10.97
C THR A 861 -24.26 31.44 11.65
N TYR A 862 -22.95 31.20 11.66
CA TYR A 862 -22.33 30.01 12.24
C TYR A 862 -21.35 30.42 13.34
N ASN A 863 -21.31 29.67 14.44
CA ASN A 863 -20.45 29.96 15.58
C ASN A 863 -18.95 29.91 15.21
N ILE A 864 -18.57 29.00 14.31
CA ILE A 864 -17.20 28.89 13.80
C ILE A 864 -16.73 30.17 13.08
N ASP A 865 -17.63 30.91 12.43
CA ASP A 865 -17.30 32.18 11.78
C ASP A 865 -16.94 33.27 12.81
N ALA A 866 -17.62 33.26 13.96
CA ALA A 866 -17.32 34.15 15.07
C ALA A 866 -15.96 33.83 15.69
N VAL A 867 -15.64 32.53 15.86
CA VAL A 867 -14.34 32.07 16.38
C VAL A 867 -13.22 32.45 15.44
N HIS A 868 -13.32 32.09 14.15
CA HIS A 868 -12.29 32.42 13.16
C HIS A 868 -12.10 33.93 13.02
N SER A 869 -13.17 34.72 13.12
CA SER A 869 -13.07 36.19 13.14
C SER A 869 -12.32 36.69 14.38
N ALA A 870 -12.58 36.12 15.56
CA ALA A 870 -11.89 36.51 16.78
C ALA A 870 -10.38 36.19 16.72
N ILE A 871 -10.02 35.00 16.23
CA ILE A 871 -8.63 34.57 15.96
C ILE A 871 -7.95 35.57 15.01
N HIS A 872 -8.59 35.87 13.88
CA HIS A 872 -8.07 36.82 12.88
C HIS A 872 -7.82 38.23 13.47
N VAL A 873 -8.77 38.75 14.25
CA VAL A 873 -8.62 40.07 14.88
C VAL A 873 -7.49 40.07 15.89
N TYR A 874 -7.34 39.00 16.66
CA TYR A 874 -6.25 38.85 17.62
C TYR A 874 -4.89 38.86 16.93
N GLU A 875 -4.71 38.09 15.85
CA GLU A 875 -3.44 38.04 15.11
C GLU A 875 -3.09 39.35 14.41
N ARG A 876 -4.09 40.01 13.79
CA ARG A 876 -3.83 41.22 12.99
C ARG A 876 -3.73 42.49 13.82
N GLU A 877 -4.48 42.60 14.91
CA GLU A 877 -4.62 43.85 15.69
C GLU A 877 -4.25 43.72 17.17
N GLY A 878 -3.97 42.50 17.64
CA GLY A 878 -3.53 42.21 19.01
C GLY A 878 -4.67 42.09 20.04
N ALA A 879 -4.31 41.61 21.24
CA ALA A 879 -5.24 41.26 22.31
C ALA A 879 -6.22 42.38 22.69
N ARG A 880 -5.77 43.64 22.78
CA ARG A 880 -6.64 44.76 23.16
C ARG A 880 -7.73 45.05 22.13
N ALA A 881 -7.41 44.91 20.84
CA ALA A 881 -8.39 45.08 19.77
C ALA A 881 -9.39 43.92 19.74
N ALA A 882 -8.91 42.69 19.92
CA ALA A 882 -9.76 41.50 20.05
C ALA A 882 -10.69 41.61 21.27
N TRP A 883 -10.22 42.10 22.41
CA TRP A 883 -11.04 42.34 23.60
C TRP A 883 -12.22 43.26 23.31
N GLN A 884 -11.96 44.40 22.65
CA GLN A 884 -13.00 45.34 22.27
C GLN A 884 -13.97 44.69 21.28
N TRP A 885 -13.43 43.95 20.30
CA TRP A 885 -14.21 43.27 19.27
C TRP A 885 -15.17 42.21 19.85
N LEU A 886 -14.70 41.42 20.82
CA LEU A 886 -15.48 40.43 21.57
C LEU A 886 -16.56 41.11 22.41
N SER A 887 -16.21 42.23 23.07
CA SER A 887 -17.09 43.02 23.93
C SER A 887 -18.24 43.66 23.16
N ASP A 888 -17.94 44.27 22.01
CA ASP A 888 -18.92 44.92 21.13
C ASP A 888 -19.99 43.94 20.62
N ARG A 889 -19.67 42.64 20.58
CA ARG A 889 -20.55 41.54 20.14
C ARG A 889 -21.16 40.76 21.29
N ASN A 890 -20.86 41.12 22.54
CA ASN A 890 -21.34 40.46 23.76
C ASN A 890 -21.05 38.95 23.79
N LEU A 891 -19.87 38.52 23.29
CA LEU A 891 -19.54 37.11 23.16
C LEU A 891 -19.23 36.42 24.50
N LYS A 892 -18.91 37.17 25.57
CA LYS A 892 -18.79 36.63 26.94
C LYS A 892 -20.05 35.89 27.40
N SER A 893 -21.23 36.38 27.03
CA SER A 893 -22.51 35.77 27.44
C SER A 893 -23.10 34.85 26.37
N ASN A 894 -22.35 34.55 25.31
CA ASN A 894 -22.79 33.64 24.26
C ASN A 894 -22.31 32.22 24.58
N ARG A 895 -23.23 31.38 25.08
CA ARG A 895 -22.94 29.98 25.43
C ARG A 895 -22.49 29.16 24.22
N GLU A 896 -23.06 29.39 23.04
CA GLU A 896 -22.68 28.64 21.83
C GLU A 896 -21.25 28.98 21.39
N PHE A 897 -20.84 30.25 21.52
CA PHE A 897 -19.46 30.68 21.28
C PHE A 897 -18.50 30.03 22.29
N GLU A 898 -18.84 30.05 23.58
CA GLU A 898 -18.06 29.39 24.63
C GLU A 898 -17.87 27.90 24.33
N VAL A 899 -18.96 27.17 24.04
CA VAL A 899 -18.93 25.74 23.70
C VAL A 899 -18.07 25.49 22.47
N THR A 900 -18.20 26.29 21.41
CA THR A 900 -17.42 26.12 20.18
C THR A 900 -15.93 26.31 20.44
N VAL A 901 -15.54 27.32 21.23
CA VAL A 901 -14.14 27.58 21.58
C VAL A 901 -13.56 26.45 22.44
N THR A 902 -14.29 26.03 23.47
CA THR A 902 -13.84 24.96 24.38
C THR A 902 -13.67 23.64 23.62
N ALA A 903 -14.65 23.27 22.80
CA ALA A 903 -14.59 22.04 22.00
C ALA A 903 -13.44 22.07 20.97
N LEU A 904 -13.18 23.22 20.33
CA LEU A 904 -12.03 23.37 19.43
C LEU A 904 -10.70 23.22 20.14
N LEU A 905 -10.56 23.75 21.35
CA LEU A 905 -9.34 23.57 22.15
C LEU A 905 -9.09 22.12 22.56
N GLU A 906 -10.16 21.32 22.70
CA GLU A 906 -10.07 19.88 22.98
C GLU A 906 -9.63 19.07 21.75
N VAL A 907 -10.09 19.42 20.54
CA VAL A 907 -9.88 18.60 19.32
C VAL A 907 -8.72 19.04 18.43
N LEU A 908 -8.25 20.28 18.55
CA LEU A 908 -7.18 20.77 17.69
C LEU A 908 -5.82 20.19 18.11
N PRO A 909 -4.96 19.80 17.15
CA PRO A 909 -3.61 19.32 17.45
C PRO A 909 -2.77 20.36 18.19
N ALA A 910 -1.90 19.91 19.10
CA ALA A 910 -1.05 20.78 19.92
C ALA A 910 -0.17 21.72 19.10
N GLU A 911 0.30 21.25 17.95
CA GLU A 911 1.18 21.97 17.01
C GLU A 911 0.43 22.92 16.07
N SER A 912 -0.90 22.94 16.10
CA SER A 912 -1.69 23.78 15.19
C SER A 912 -1.54 25.26 15.54
N ASP A 913 -1.15 26.08 14.56
CA ASP A 913 -1.11 27.55 14.69
C ASP A 913 -2.47 28.11 15.15
N MET A 914 -3.58 27.52 14.66
CA MET A 914 -4.93 27.90 15.07
C MET A 914 -5.19 27.62 16.55
N ARG A 915 -4.69 26.49 17.08
CA ARG A 915 -4.78 26.17 18.52
C ARG A 915 -3.94 27.14 19.34
N GLU A 916 -2.72 27.44 18.92
CA GLU A 916 -1.85 28.38 19.61
C GLU A 916 -2.51 29.77 19.72
N THR A 917 -3.06 30.28 18.63
CA THR A 917 -3.79 31.55 18.65
C THR A 917 -5.06 31.47 19.50
N LEU A 918 -5.81 30.36 19.42
CA LEU A 918 -7.03 30.19 20.23
C LEU A 918 -6.72 30.15 21.73
N VAL A 919 -5.63 29.47 22.14
CA VAL A 919 -5.08 29.47 23.50
C VAL A 919 -4.72 30.91 23.93
N ASN A 920 -4.05 31.66 23.07
CA ASN A 920 -3.69 33.06 23.33
C ASN A 920 -4.92 33.98 23.44
N LEU A 921 -5.99 33.70 22.68
CA LEU A 921 -7.25 34.44 22.72
C LEU A 921 -7.99 34.21 24.04
N VAL A 922 -8.05 32.97 24.52
CA VAL A 922 -8.72 32.61 25.79
C VAL A 922 -7.83 32.81 27.02
N SER A 923 -6.58 33.21 26.82
CA SER A 923 -5.62 33.57 27.86
C SER A 923 -5.41 35.09 27.93
N GLY A 924 -4.86 35.59 29.04
CA GLY A 924 -4.55 37.03 29.20
C GLY A 924 -5.78 37.94 29.23
N GLU A 925 -5.65 39.18 28.74
CA GLU A 925 -6.69 40.23 28.87
C GLU A 925 -8.03 39.85 28.21
N THR A 926 -8.00 39.16 27.06
CA THR A 926 -9.18 38.62 26.36
C THR A 926 -9.78 37.43 27.10
N GLY A 927 -8.93 36.56 27.66
CA GLY A 927 -9.34 35.46 28.54
C GLY A 927 -10.10 35.92 29.78
N ASP A 928 -9.58 36.92 30.49
CA ASP A 928 -10.22 37.51 31.68
C ASP A 928 -11.63 38.05 31.37
N TYR A 929 -11.86 38.51 30.13
CA TYR A 929 -13.18 38.93 29.69
C TYR A 929 -14.10 37.76 29.40
N LEU A 930 -13.64 36.78 28.61
CA LEU A 930 -14.45 35.64 28.21
C LEU A 930 -14.83 34.76 29.41
N ASP A 931 -13.95 34.62 30.41
CA ASP A 931 -14.21 33.90 31.66
C ASP A 931 -14.66 32.44 31.42
N ILE A 932 -14.06 31.80 30.40
CA ILE A 932 -14.35 30.42 30.01
C ILE A 932 -13.68 29.48 31.01
N ASN A 933 -14.44 28.51 31.51
CA ASN A 933 -13.88 27.49 32.39
C ASN A 933 -13.08 26.46 31.59
N LEU A 934 -11.76 26.63 31.56
CA LEU A 934 -10.82 25.74 30.88
C LEU A 934 -10.08 24.79 31.83
N SER A 935 -10.58 24.61 33.06
CA SER A 935 -9.89 23.81 34.10
C SER A 935 -9.66 22.33 33.73
N HIS A 936 -10.33 21.83 32.70
CA HIS A 936 -10.23 20.45 32.20
C HIS A 936 -9.42 20.31 30.90
N ILE A 937 -8.95 21.43 30.33
CA ILE A 937 -8.16 21.49 29.10
C ILE A 937 -6.69 21.68 29.46
N ASP A 938 -5.81 20.85 28.90
CA ASP A 938 -4.37 21.05 29.04
C ASP A 938 -3.88 22.17 28.10
N MET A 939 -3.44 23.26 28.71
CA MET A 939 -2.98 24.47 28.04
C MET A 939 -1.46 24.49 27.83
N THR A 940 -0.74 23.43 28.24
CA THR A 940 0.72 23.32 28.06
C THR A 940 1.08 22.59 26.77
N LYS A 941 2.20 22.97 26.12
CA LYS A 941 2.72 22.27 24.92
C LYS A 941 3.25 20.86 25.22
N GLU A 942 3.40 20.48 26.49
CA GLU A 942 4.08 19.24 26.91
C GLU A 942 3.14 18.03 27.11
N GLY A 943 1.81 18.21 27.09
CA GLY A 943 0.85 17.16 27.42
C GLY A 943 0.15 16.47 26.25
N GLN A 944 0.47 16.81 25.00
CA GLN A 944 -0.19 16.23 23.81
C GLN A 944 0.78 15.71 22.74
N THR A 945 2.10 15.78 22.96
CA THR A 945 3.06 15.20 22.01
C THR A 945 3.29 13.70 22.20
N GLU A 946 2.73 13.06 23.23
CA GLU A 946 2.71 11.60 23.37
C GLU A 946 1.43 11.17 24.11
N LEU A 947 0.42 10.70 23.37
CA LEU A 947 -0.70 9.94 23.94
C LEU A 947 -0.42 8.43 23.81
N SER A 948 0.70 8.00 24.41
CA SER A 948 0.87 6.65 24.97
C SER A 948 0.44 6.59 26.44
N ASP A 949 0.20 7.73 27.08
CA ASP A 949 0.12 7.84 28.53
C ASP A 949 -1.26 8.30 29.00
N HIS A 950 -2.30 7.51 28.71
CA HIS A 950 -3.50 7.47 29.55
C HIS A 950 -3.79 6.01 29.92
N GLN A 951 -3.77 5.77 31.24
CA GLN A 951 -3.89 4.48 31.94
C GLN A 951 -5.08 3.63 31.53
#